data_AF-E7RL97-F1
#
_entry.id   AF-E7RL97-F1
#
_cell.length_a   1.000
_cell.length_b   1.000
_cell.length_c   1.000
_cell.angle_alpha   90.00
_cell.angle_beta   90.00
_cell.angle_gamma   90.00
#
_symmetry.space_group_name_H-M   'P 1'
#
loop_
_entity.id
_entity.type
_entity.pdbx_description
1 polymer ?
#
loop_
_entity_poly.entity_id
_entity_poly.type
_entity_poly.pdbx_seq_one_letter_code
_entity_poly.pdbx_strand_id
1 'polypeptide(L)'
;MKGKMFKSAVAIALTASVVGVQSPETAQAAAGDFELTIMHTNDTHGNLDKVANRVSLVKKIRSEQPNNLLLDAGDVFSGTLYFNTFEGQADLTFMNLMKYDAMTFGNHEFDLGASERGHKSLAEFVEGAEFPLVAANVDFSGDTDMSPLQNNTYSSEYNDGEIYNGIVKEVDGEKIGIFGLTTEETASISSPGNITFSNYVEAAKEAVAEFESQGINKIVAVTHIGFDDSSEFDNDQLLAEEVEGIDVIVGGHTHKKIEEPFVYTGNTDPTVIVQANEYNKFLGQLDLTFDEDGVITSQLGKLHEVGAKDVVADEEAAELLAPYAAEIEELKNQSTGATAEVFLNGGRNEGGVRASETNLGNLIADGMLAAAKKIDSDTVMAVQNGGGIRASINVGDITVGEVLTTMPFGNSLAIMNLTGAELKTALEHSVRQFPAENGGFLHVAGMQFSFDATKPAGSRVTEVKVKNGDTYTALNVNKSYKVATNTFTAKGGDGFASFEAAYKAGRVSEPGNIDYEMFIDHVNSLDQVKPMIENRINAVTPITDVATDRWSYPYINDVYHRNIFKGTSETTFSPKRELTRWEAATIISRLMKLDPEKASASPFTDISDLPLERQKEINAVFAEGYVTGKTATTFNPREKISRAHFALMVSRVYEKVNGDYKVDKYAPYSDYGQHNAETKEAITLLHELGIVQGYNGKFMPSKFTTREETAKMVSLFAPHTTK
;
A
#
# COMPACT_ATOMS: atom_id res chain seq x y z
N MET A 1 67.69 50.54 3.64
CA MET A 1 67.07 49.37 2.98
C MET A 1 65.82 48.97 3.77
N LYS A 2 64.69 48.89 3.05
CA LYS A 2 63.39 48.26 3.40
C LYS A 2 62.67 48.74 4.66
N GLY A 3 61.66 49.60 4.43
CA GLY A 3 60.68 50.02 5.41
C GLY A 3 59.54 49.00 5.59
N LYS A 4 58.98 49.01 6.81
CA LYS A 4 57.63 48.56 7.14
C LYS A 4 56.88 49.80 7.64
N MET A 5 55.86 50.24 6.91
CA MET A 5 54.91 51.26 7.37
C MET A 5 53.61 50.56 7.72
N PHE A 6 53.21 50.72 8.98
CA PHE A 6 51.85 50.52 9.48
C PHE A 6 50.88 51.43 8.71
N LYS A 7 49.73 50.88 8.27
CA LYS A 7 48.59 51.68 7.80
C LYS A 7 47.32 51.25 8.54
N SER A 8 46.86 52.19 9.36
CA SER A 8 45.51 52.56 9.79
C SER A 8 44.35 51.62 9.48
N ALA A 9 43.69 51.19 10.57
CA ALA A 9 42.31 50.73 10.56
C ALA A 9 41.36 51.91 10.33
N VAL A 10 40.52 51.82 9.30
CA VAL A 10 39.38 52.72 9.07
C VAL A 10 38.18 52.09 9.75
N ALA A 11 37.65 52.76 10.77
CA ALA A 11 36.37 52.43 11.38
C ALA A 11 35.25 52.87 10.44
N ILE A 12 34.55 51.92 9.83
CA ILE A 12 33.27 52.14 9.17
C ILE A 12 32.19 51.96 10.24
N ALA A 13 31.52 53.05 10.61
CA ALA A 13 30.32 53.00 11.41
C ALA A 13 29.19 52.38 10.57
N LEU A 14 28.91 51.10 10.77
CA LEU A 14 27.64 50.50 10.35
C LEU A 14 26.58 50.92 11.36
N THR A 15 25.73 51.85 10.95
CA THR A 15 24.42 52.05 11.56
C THR A 15 23.62 50.76 11.38
N ALA A 16 23.47 49.99 12.46
CA ALA A 16 22.54 48.89 12.53
C ALA A 16 21.12 49.46 12.47
N SER A 17 20.52 49.44 11.28
CA SER A 17 19.08 49.55 11.12
C SER A 17 18.48 48.34 11.81
N VAL A 18 17.92 48.53 13.01
CA VAL A 18 17.05 47.54 13.63
C VAL A 18 15.79 47.49 12.77
N VAL A 19 15.79 46.65 11.74
CA VAL A 19 14.57 46.21 11.09
C VAL A 19 13.96 45.25 12.08
N GLY A 20 13.01 45.74 12.88
CA GLY A 20 12.16 44.87 13.68
C GLY A 20 11.51 43.87 12.74
N VAL A 21 11.73 42.59 12.99
CA VAL A 21 10.87 41.54 12.45
C VAL A 21 9.53 41.78 13.13
N GLN A 22 8.65 42.53 12.48
CA GLN A 22 7.23 42.48 12.81
C GLN A 22 6.81 41.05 12.49
N SER A 23 6.36 40.31 13.51
CA SER A 23 5.46 39.19 13.32
C SER A 23 4.37 39.63 12.35
N PRO A 24 3.88 38.77 11.43
CA PRO A 24 2.70 39.13 10.65
C PRO A 24 1.62 39.52 11.67
N GLU A 25 1.23 40.79 11.66
CA GLU A 25 0.03 41.24 12.37
C GLU A 25 -1.11 40.47 11.71
N THR A 26 -1.60 39.43 12.40
CA THR A 26 -2.96 38.94 12.18
C THR A 26 -3.84 40.18 12.24
N ALA A 27 -4.39 40.58 11.10
CA ALA A 27 -5.34 41.68 11.04
C ALA A 27 -6.39 41.41 12.11
N GLN A 28 -6.51 42.32 13.07
CA GLN A 28 -7.55 42.20 14.07
C GLN A 28 -8.87 42.38 13.33
N ALA A 29 -9.72 41.36 13.38
CA ALA A 29 -11.03 41.34 12.74
C ALA A 29 -11.75 42.68 12.97
N ALA A 30 -12.30 43.26 11.90
CA ALA A 30 -13.05 44.49 12.00
C ALA A 30 -14.30 44.27 12.86
N ALA A 31 -14.81 45.34 13.47
CA ALA A 31 -16.07 45.24 14.19
C ALA A 31 -17.20 44.91 13.19
N GLY A 32 -17.82 43.74 13.33
CA GLY A 32 -18.83 43.21 12.40
C GLY A 32 -18.44 41.88 11.75
N ASP A 33 -17.15 41.52 11.78
CA ASP A 33 -16.66 40.27 11.20
C ASP A 33 -17.05 39.05 12.04
N PHE A 34 -17.34 37.93 11.37
CA PHE A 34 -17.66 36.65 11.98
C PHE A 34 -16.51 35.66 11.76
N GLU A 35 -15.94 35.15 12.86
CA GLU A 35 -14.90 34.12 12.82
C GLU A 35 -15.53 32.73 12.98
N LEU A 36 -15.13 31.79 12.11
CA LEU A 36 -15.58 30.40 12.12
C LEU A 36 -14.37 29.46 11.92
N THR A 37 -14.26 28.43 12.75
CA THR A 37 -13.34 27.31 12.53
C THR A 37 -14.11 26.07 12.08
N ILE A 38 -13.77 25.53 10.91
CA ILE A 38 -14.28 24.23 10.46
C ILE A 38 -13.19 23.19 10.69
N MET A 39 -13.42 22.29 11.64
CA MET A 39 -12.66 21.04 11.73
C MET A 39 -13.26 20.03 10.76
N HIS A 40 -12.43 19.24 10.10
CA HIS A 40 -12.94 18.24 9.17
C HIS A 40 -12.11 16.96 9.08
N THR A 41 -12.82 15.88 8.75
CA THR A 41 -12.26 14.57 8.40
C THR A 41 -12.90 14.05 7.11
N ASN A 42 -12.23 13.11 6.46
CA ASN A 42 -12.68 12.41 5.26
C ASN A 42 -11.89 11.11 5.14
N ASP A 43 -12.45 10.11 4.44
CA ASP A 43 -11.76 8.88 4.04
C ASP A 43 -11.10 8.16 5.23
N THR A 44 -11.81 8.07 6.37
CA THR A 44 -11.23 7.51 7.60
C THR A 44 -11.16 5.99 7.57
N HIS A 45 -12.04 5.34 6.79
CA HIS A 45 -12.02 3.91 6.47
C HIS A 45 -11.71 3.00 7.66
N GLY A 46 -12.47 3.11 8.75
CA GLY A 46 -12.34 2.25 9.91
C GLY A 46 -10.99 2.33 10.65
N ASN A 47 -10.19 3.40 10.47
CA ASN A 47 -8.87 3.52 11.10
C ASN A 47 -8.96 4.06 12.55
N LEU A 48 -9.30 3.18 13.48
CA LEU A 48 -9.56 3.53 14.88
C LEU A 48 -8.35 3.47 15.81
N ASP A 49 -7.22 2.88 15.40
CA ASP A 49 -6.03 2.71 16.26
C ASP A 49 -5.49 4.03 16.85
N LYS A 50 -5.79 5.17 16.21
CA LYS A 50 -5.42 6.53 16.65
C LYS A 50 -6.61 7.45 16.90
N VAL A 51 -7.83 6.93 16.99
CA VAL A 51 -9.02 7.77 17.18
C VAL A 51 -8.97 8.56 18.49
N ALA A 52 -8.39 8.01 19.56
CA ALA A 52 -8.22 8.72 20.82
C ALA A 52 -7.29 9.95 20.71
N ASN A 53 -6.30 9.91 19.81
CA ASN A 53 -5.45 11.07 19.50
C ASN A 53 -6.25 12.15 18.76
N ARG A 54 -7.12 11.75 17.81
CA ARG A 54 -8.02 12.66 17.09
C ARG A 54 -9.00 13.34 18.06
N VAL A 55 -9.56 12.59 19.01
CA VAL A 55 -10.43 13.14 20.07
C VAL A 55 -9.71 14.24 20.86
N SER A 56 -8.46 14.04 21.25
CA SER A 56 -7.66 15.08 21.93
C SER A 56 -7.50 16.34 21.08
N LEU A 57 -7.23 16.19 19.78
CA LEU A 57 -7.09 17.32 18.86
C LEU A 57 -8.40 18.09 18.72
N VAL A 58 -9.53 17.40 18.54
CA VAL A 58 -10.86 18.02 18.49
C VAL A 58 -11.15 18.77 19.79
N LYS A 59 -10.97 18.12 20.95
CA LYS A 59 -11.18 18.75 22.28
C LYS A 59 -10.29 19.99 22.45
N LYS A 60 -9.04 19.94 21.99
CA LYS A 60 -8.11 21.07 22.02
C LYS A 60 -8.60 22.23 21.15
N ILE A 61 -8.88 21.98 19.86
CA ILE A 61 -9.30 23.03 18.92
C ILE A 61 -10.59 23.70 19.41
N ARG A 62 -11.57 22.93 19.88
CA ARG A 62 -12.81 23.48 20.46
C ARG A 62 -12.59 24.37 21.68
N SER A 63 -11.55 24.08 22.47
CA SER A 63 -11.19 24.92 23.62
C SER A 63 -10.52 26.23 23.23
N GLU A 64 -9.88 26.25 22.05
CA GLU A 64 -9.18 27.41 21.49
C GLU A 64 -10.11 28.26 20.60
N GLN A 65 -11.10 27.63 19.94
CA GLN A 65 -12.00 28.23 18.95
C GLN A 65 -13.47 28.01 19.34
N PRO A 66 -14.15 29.01 19.94
CA PRO A 66 -15.52 28.84 20.43
C PRO A 66 -16.54 28.69 19.29
N ASN A 67 -16.33 29.37 18.17
CA ASN A 67 -17.18 29.30 16.98
C ASN A 67 -16.62 28.24 16.05
N ASN A 68 -17.06 26.99 16.22
CA ASN A 68 -16.54 25.88 15.45
C ASN A 68 -17.63 24.91 14.98
N LEU A 69 -17.29 24.20 13.91
CA LEU A 69 -18.01 23.02 13.40
C LEU A 69 -17.03 21.85 13.26
N LEU A 70 -17.53 20.63 13.39
CA LEU A 70 -16.82 19.41 13.02
C LEU A 70 -17.60 18.64 11.95
N LEU A 71 -17.05 18.50 10.76
CA LEU A 71 -17.72 17.91 9.60
C LEU A 71 -16.98 16.67 9.11
N ASP A 72 -17.71 15.65 8.66
CA ASP A 72 -17.13 14.48 7.98
C ASP A 72 -17.56 14.42 6.50
N ALA A 73 -16.58 14.31 5.61
CA ALA A 73 -16.82 14.28 4.17
C ALA A 73 -17.00 12.85 3.61
N GLY A 74 -17.39 11.86 4.42
CA GLY A 74 -17.73 10.51 3.97
C GLY A 74 -16.56 9.53 3.95
N ASP A 75 -16.86 8.28 3.60
CA ASP A 75 -15.96 7.12 3.65
C ASP A 75 -15.39 6.86 5.05
N VAL A 76 -16.30 6.78 6.02
CA VAL A 76 -16.01 6.19 7.34
C VAL A 76 -15.91 4.68 7.23
N PHE A 77 -16.73 4.08 6.35
CA PHE A 77 -16.85 2.64 6.18
C PHE A 77 -15.67 2.04 5.40
N SER A 78 -15.57 0.70 5.46
CA SER A 78 -14.53 -0.11 4.81
C SER A 78 -13.12 0.05 5.38
N GLY A 79 -12.15 -0.69 4.84
CA GLY A 79 -10.70 -0.45 5.03
C GLY A 79 -9.97 -1.16 6.17
N THR A 80 -10.63 -1.61 7.24
CA THR A 80 -9.96 -2.37 8.32
C THR A 80 -10.84 -3.46 8.96
N LEU A 81 -10.22 -4.32 9.77
CA LEU A 81 -10.95 -5.28 10.61
C LEU A 81 -11.97 -4.62 11.55
N TYR A 82 -11.80 -3.34 11.94
CA TYR A 82 -12.82 -2.66 12.73
C TYR A 82 -14.13 -2.59 11.95
N PHE A 83 -14.07 -2.25 10.66
CA PHE A 83 -15.26 -2.26 9.81
C PHE A 83 -15.80 -3.68 9.59
N ASN A 84 -14.93 -4.65 9.25
CA ASN A 84 -15.40 -6.02 9.02
C ASN A 84 -16.07 -6.65 10.25
N THR A 85 -15.67 -6.24 11.46
CA THR A 85 -16.17 -6.79 12.72
C THR A 85 -17.36 -6.00 13.26
N PHE A 86 -17.31 -4.67 13.19
CA PHE A 86 -18.28 -3.78 13.84
C PHE A 86 -19.17 -3.02 12.86
N GLU A 87 -18.98 -3.17 11.55
CA GLU A 87 -19.83 -2.64 10.49
C GLU A 87 -20.16 -1.13 10.67
N GLY A 88 -19.13 -0.33 10.98
CA GLY A 88 -19.21 1.11 11.19
C GLY A 88 -19.63 1.56 12.59
N GLN A 89 -20.15 0.67 13.44
CA GLN A 89 -20.68 1.03 14.76
C GLN A 89 -19.58 1.44 15.77
N ALA A 90 -18.37 0.90 15.60
CA ALA A 90 -17.22 1.33 16.39
C ALA A 90 -16.84 2.78 16.06
N ASP A 91 -16.81 3.14 14.76
CA ASP A 91 -16.54 4.50 14.30
C ASP A 91 -17.57 5.49 14.83
N LEU A 92 -18.87 5.14 14.74
CA LEU A 92 -19.98 5.95 15.24
C LEU A 92 -19.81 6.35 16.71
N THR A 93 -19.35 5.41 17.55
CA THR A 93 -19.09 5.66 18.98
C THR A 93 -18.15 6.86 19.19
N PHE A 94 -17.09 6.94 18.38
CA PHE A 94 -16.13 8.04 18.48
C PHE A 94 -16.61 9.31 17.78
N MET A 95 -17.39 9.19 16.71
CA MET A 95 -18.01 10.36 16.08
C MET A 95 -19.00 11.04 17.04
N ASN A 96 -19.84 10.28 17.74
CA ASN A 96 -20.72 10.80 18.78
C ASN A 96 -19.92 11.43 19.94
N LEU A 97 -18.85 10.78 20.40
CA LEU A 97 -17.95 11.35 21.42
C LEU A 97 -17.34 12.70 20.97
N MET A 98 -16.94 12.79 19.71
CA MET A 98 -16.42 14.01 19.11
C MET A 98 -17.52 14.99 18.72
N LYS A 99 -18.81 14.66 18.88
CA LYS A 99 -19.95 15.53 18.57
C LYS A 99 -19.85 16.15 17.18
N TYR A 100 -19.79 15.33 16.15
CA TYR A 100 -19.85 15.85 14.78
C TYR A 100 -21.09 16.73 14.60
N ASP A 101 -21.00 17.73 13.74
CA ASP A 101 -22.10 18.64 13.43
C ASP A 101 -22.89 18.20 12.19
N ALA A 102 -22.22 17.55 11.23
CA ALA A 102 -22.84 16.87 10.10
C ALA A 102 -21.85 15.89 9.45
N MET A 103 -22.39 14.94 8.69
CA MET A 103 -21.64 14.03 7.83
C MET A 103 -22.34 13.91 6.47
N THR A 104 -21.59 13.87 5.38
CA THR A 104 -22.12 13.41 4.07
C THR A 104 -21.81 11.92 3.87
N PHE A 105 -22.47 11.28 2.90
CA PHE A 105 -22.14 9.93 2.50
C PHE A 105 -21.01 9.93 1.47
N GLY A 106 -20.04 9.04 1.67
CA GLY A 106 -19.13 8.58 0.63
C GLY A 106 -19.62 7.31 -0.03
N ASN A 107 -18.84 6.82 -0.99
CA ASN A 107 -19.24 5.61 -1.73
C ASN A 107 -19.12 4.35 -0.86
N HIS A 108 -18.19 4.30 0.09
CA HIS A 108 -17.96 3.11 0.91
C HIS A 108 -19.02 2.89 1.99
N GLU A 109 -19.84 3.89 2.31
CA GLU A 109 -21.03 3.69 3.16
C GLU A 109 -21.99 2.63 2.59
N PHE A 110 -21.99 2.43 1.27
CA PHE A 110 -22.88 1.50 0.56
C PHE A 110 -22.30 0.10 0.32
N ASP A 111 -21.08 -0.20 0.81
CA ASP A 111 -20.36 -1.44 0.48
C ASP A 111 -21.11 -2.71 0.91
N LEU A 112 -21.82 -2.65 2.04
CA LEU A 112 -22.56 -3.79 2.59
C LEU A 112 -23.93 -4.00 1.93
N GLY A 113 -24.37 -3.15 0.99
CA GLY A 113 -25.68 -3.26 0.37
C GLY A 113 -25.92 -4.57 -0.39
N ALA A 114 -24.86 -5.25 -0.84
CA ALA A 114 -24.93 -6.58 -1.44
C ALA A 114 -24.80 -7.75 -0.44
N SER A 115 -24.55 -7.46 0.84
CA SER A 115 -24.45 -8.48 1.90
C SER A 115 -25.81 -9.08 2.26
N GLU A 116 -25.82 -10.16 3.05
CA GLU A 116 -27.07 -10.72 3.60
C GLU A 116 -27.85 -9.71 4.47
N ARG A 117 -27.16 -8.71 5.02
CA ARG A 117 -27.77 -7.64 5.83
C ARG A 117 -28.25 -6.43 5.02
N GLY A 118 -27.94 -6.35 3.72
CA GLY A 118 -28.26 -5.18 2.90
C GLY A 118 -27.73 -3.88 3.51
N HIS A 119 -28.51 -2.80 3.44
CA HIS A 119 -28.16 -1.50 4.03
C HIS A 119 -28.49 -1.38 5.52
N LYS A 120 -28.91 -2.46 6.18
CA LYS A 120 -29.32 -2.40 7.59
C LYS A 120 -28.24 -1.83 8.52
N SER A 121 -26.98 -2.17 8.31
CA SER A 121 -25.88 -1.66 9.14
C SER A 121 -25.61 -0.17 8.91
N LEU A 122 -25.82 0.31 7.68
CA LEU A 122 -25.80 1.74 7.36
C LEU A 122 -26.99 2.46 8.01
N ALA A 123 -28.20 1.89 7.94
CA ALA A 123 -29.37 2.44 8.60
C ALA A 123 -29.19 2.51 10.13
N GLU A 124 -28.66 1.45 10.75
CA GLU A 124 -28.30 1.43 12.18
C GLU A 124 -27.25 2.49 12.53
N PHE A 125 -26.27 2.74 11.63
CA PHE A 125 -25.30 3.81 11.79
C PHE A 125 -25.95 5.19 11.78
N VAL A 126 -26.83 5.44 10.80
CA VAL A 126 -27.60 6.68 10.71
C VAL A 126 -28.46 6.87 11.95
N GLU A 127 -29.30 5.90 12.30
CA GLU A 127 -30.19 5.97 13.48
C GLU A 127 -29.43 6.21 14.79
N GLY A 128 -28.19 5.72 14.90
CA GLY A 128 -27.35 5.88 16.09
C GLY A 128 -26.52 7.17 16.13
N ALA A 129 -26.50 7.96 15.04
CA ALA A 129 -25.74 9.20 14.98
C ALA A 129 -26.38 10.27 15.88
N GLU A 130 -25.56 10.90 16.74
CA GLU A 130 -25.96 12.08 17.53
C GLU A 130 -25.74 13.38 16.74
N PHE A 131 -25.91 13.30 15.42
CA PHE A 131 -25.79 14.37 14.45
C PHE A 131 -26.60 14.02 13.19
N PRO A 132 -27.03 15.02 12.39
CA PRO A 132 -27.70 14.78 11.12
C PRO A 132 -26.71 14.36 10.03
N LEU A 133 -27.19 13.58 9.05
CA LEU A 133 -26.49 13.37 7.80
C LEU A 133 -27.05 14.29 6.71
N VAL A 134 -26.20 14.72 5.78
CA VAL A 134 -26.56 15.58 4.66
C VAL A 134 -26.31 14.88 3.33
N ALA A 135 -27.27 14.92 2.42
CA ALA A 135 -27.21 14.30 1.09
C ALA A 135 -28.25 14.94 0.14
N ALA A 136 -27.84 15.97 -0.60
CA ALA A 136 -28.72 16.68 -1.52
C ALA A 136 -28.95 15.94 -2.86
N ASN A 137 -28.02 15.08 -3.26
CA ASN A 137 -28.06 14.39 -4.56
C ASN A 137 -28.25 12.87 -4.46
N VAL A 138 -28.72 12.36 -3.32
CA VAL A 138 -28.96 10.92 -3.11
C VAL A 138 -30.45 10.67 -2.85
N ASP A 139 -31.06 9.76 -3.62
CA ASP A 139 -32.44 9.32 -3.44
C ASP A 139 -32.48 7.93 -2.82
N PHE A 140 -32.87 7.86 -1.55
CA PHE A 140 -33.00 6.63 -0.78
C PHE A 140 -34.39 5.98 -0.90
N SER A 141 -35.34 6.57 -1.64
CA SER A 141 -36.73 6.09 -1.71
C SER A 141 -36.89 4.68 -2.26
N GLY A 142 -35.90 4.20 -3.03
CA GLY A 142 -35.84 2.82 -3.54
C GLY A 142 -35.40 1.78 -2.52
N ASP A 143 -34.92 2.19 -1.34
CA ASP A 143 -34.34 1.33 -0.32
C ASP A 143 -35.22 1.25 0.94
N THR A 144 -35.48 0.02 1.39
CA THR A 144 -36.42 -0.19 2.51
C THR A 144 -35.85 0.15 3.88
N ASP A 145 -34.53 0.09 4.05
CA ASP A 145 -33.87 0.37 5.31
C ASP A 145 -33.58 1.87 5.45
N MET A 146 -33.20 2.53 4.34
CA MET A 146 -32.79 3.93 4.34
C MET A 146 -33.94 4.93 4.09
N SER A 147 -34.95 4.58 3.27
CA SER A 147 -36.05 5.52 2.96
C SER A 147 -36.79 6.11 4.17
N PRO A 148 -36.98 5.41 5.31
CA PRO A 148 -37.63 6.00 6.48
C PRO A 148 -36.83 7.10 7.16
N LEU A 149 -35.52 7.16 6.90
CA LEU A 149 -34.58 8.10 7.53
C LEU A 149 -34.42 9.38 6.70
N GLN A 150 -34.91 9.41 5.46
CA GLN A 150 -34.71 10.53 4.53
C GLN A 150 -35.79 11.61 4.65
N ASN A 151 -35.33 12.85 4.85
CA ASN A 151 -36.10 14.08 4.79
C ASN A 151 -35.59 14.98 3.67
N ASN A 152 -36.32 15.06 2.55
CA ASN A 152 -35.92 15.86 1.37
C ASN A 152 -36.14 17.37 1.58
N THR A 153 -35.41 17.99 2.51
CA THR A 153 -35.56 19.40 2.91
C THR A 153 -34.23 20.07 3.23
N TYR A 154 -34.23 21.41 3.19
CA TYR A 154 -33.16 22.28 3.67
C TYR A 154 -33.68 23.05 4.90
N SER A 155 -33.32 22.61 6.11
CA SER A 155 -34.06 22.99 7.32
C SER A 155 -33.18 23.41 8.50
N SER A 156 -33.66 24.37 9.30
CA SER A 156 -33.14 24.64 10.65
C SER A 156 -33.74 23.73 11.72
N GLU A 157 -34.85 23.06 11.40
CA GLU A 157 -35.51 22.07 12.23
C GLU A 157 -35.12 20.69 11.69
N TYR A 158 -34.11 20.07 12.29
CA TYR A 158 -33.64 18.73 11.97
C TYR A 158 -33.44 17.90 13.26
N ASN A 159 -33.48 16.58 13.11
CA ASN A 159 -33.15 15.64 14.17
C ASN A 159 -31.80 14.98 13.91
N ASP A 160 -31.12 14.61 14.98
CA ASP A 160 -29.99 13.69 14.93
C ASP A 160 -30.46 12.32 14.44
N GLY A 161 -29.60 11.61 13.73
CA GLY A 161 -29.87 10.28 13.21
C GLY A 161 -30.90 10.21 12.09
N GLU A 162 -31.05 11.32 11.37
CA GLU A 162 -31.87 11.44 10.16
C GLU A 162 -31.05 12.09 9.03
N ILE A 163 -31.54 11.93 7.80
CA ILE A 163 -30.87 12.38 6.58
C ILE A 163 -31.62 13.58 6.00
N TYR A 164 -30.91 14.65 5.64
CA TYR A 164 -31.47 15.88 5.07
C TYR A 164 -30.77 16.23 3.76
N ASN A 165 -31.41 16.98 2.85
CA ASN A 165 -30.67 17.53 1.70
C ASN A 165 -29.64 18.55 2.19
N GLY A 166 -30.04 19.38 3.15
CA GLY A 166 -29.16 20.23 3.92
C GLY A 166 -29.78 20.71 5.22
N ILE A 167 -28.95 21.25 6.09
CA ILE A 167 -29.32 21.78 7.40
C ILE A 167 -28.88 23.23 7.54
N VAL A 168 -29.51 23.96 8.47
CA VAL A 168 -29.09 25.31 8.86
C VAL A 168 -28.62 25.26 10.31
N LYS A 169 -27.31 25.47 10.52
CA LYS A 169 -26.70 25.52 11.84
C LYS A 169 -26.52 26.96 12.30
N GLU A 170 -26.91 27.26 13.53
CA GLU A 170 -26.62 28.56 14.14
C GLU A 170 -25.33 28.49 14.96
N VAL A 171 -24.39 29.38 14.70
CA VAL A 171 -23.11 29.52 15.43
C VAL A 171 -22.94 30.99 15.80
N ASP A 172 -22.95 31.29 17.10
CA ASP A 172 -22.84 32.65 17.64
C ASP A 172 -23.85 33.65 17.03
N GLY A 173 -25.07 33.18 16.73
CA GLY A 173 -26.15 33.96 16.14
C GLY A 173 -26.10 34.07 14.60
N GLU A 174 -25.03 33.62 13.96
CA GLU A 174 -24.93 33.53 12.50
C GLU A 174 -25.46 32.19 11.99
N LYS A 175 -26.16 32.22 10.86
CA LYS A 175 -26.73 31.03 10.22
C LYS A 175 -25.80 30.53 9.12
N ILE A 176 -25.49 29.24 9.17
CA ILE A 176 -24.63 28.55 8.21
C ILE A 176 -25.46 27.43 7.57
N GLY A 177 -25.62 27.49 6.25
CA GLY A 177 -26.21 26.42 5.46
C GLY A 177 -25.18 25.33 5.21
N ILE A 178 -25.54 24.07 5.44
CA ILE A 178 -24.66 22.91 5.24
C ILE A 178 -25.42 21.88 4.41
N PHE A 179 -24.89 21.49 3.26
CA PHE A 179 -25.50 20.44 2.41
C PHE A 179 -24.46 19.41 1.97
N GLY A 180 -24.94 18.22 1.63
CA GLY A 180 -24.10 17.08 1.31
C GLY A 180 -24.13 16.71 -0.17
N LEU A 181 -23.01 16.26 -0.72
CA LEU A 181 -22.96 15.66 -2.05
C LEU A 181 -22.18 14.35 -2.01
N THR A 182 -22.62 13.37 -2.79
CA THR A 182 -21.98 12.05 -2.95
C THR A 182 -21.74 11.78 -4.43
N THR A 183 -20.60 11.20 -4.80
CA THR A 183 -20.27 10.93 -6.21
C THR A 183 -21.33 10.09 -6.91
N GLU A 184 -21.68 10.49 -8.15
CA GLU A 184 -22.56 9.72 -9.04
C GLU A 184 -21.98 8.33 -9.35
N GLU A 185 -20.65 8.19 -9.29
CA GLU A 185 -19.95 6.94 -9.54
C GLU A 185 -20.31 5.85 -8.52
N THR A 186 -20.84 6.20 -7.34
CA THR A 186 -21.28 5.27 -6.28
C THR A 186 -22.17 4.15 -6.82
N ALA A 187 -23.03 4.46 -7.80
CA ALA A 187 -23.87 3.50 -8.52
C ALA A 187 -23.10 2.33 -9.17
N SER A 188 -21.81 2.53 -9.44
CA SER A 188 -20.93 1.60 -10.13
C SER A 188 -19.72 1.13 -9.31
N ILE A 189 -19.33 1.88 -8.27
CA ILE A 189 -18.11 1.60 -7.48
C ILE A 189 -18.40 1.02 -6.09
N SER A 190 -19.67 0.92 -5.68
CA SER A 190 -20.09 0.26 -4.43
C SER A 190 -21.35 -0.60 -4.67
N SER A 191 -22.14 -0.88 -3.62
CA SER A 191 -23.33 -1.74 -3.67
C SER A 191 -24.65 -1.05 -3.29
N PRO A 192 -25.01 0.12 -3.86
CA PRO A 192 -26.14 0.94 -3.40
C PRO A 192 -27.54 0.38 -3.70
N GLY A 193 -27.66 -0.80 -4.31
CA GLY A 193 -28.96 -1.41 -4.62
C GLY A 193 -29.84 -0.53 -5.50
N ASN A 194 -31.00 -0.09 -4.96
CA ASN A 194 -31.95 0.77 -5.67
C ASN A 194 -31.80 2.27 -5.35
N ILE A 195 -30.80 2.65 -4.54
CA ILE A 195 -30.48 4.05 -4.23
C ILE A 195 -29.89 4.69 -5.48
N THR A 196 -30.27 5.93 -5.78
CA THR A 196 -29.81 6.64 -6.99
C THR A 196 -29.12 7.95 -6.64
N PHE A 197 -28.20 8.35 -7.53
CA PHE A 197 -27.36 9.53 -7.36
C PHE A 197 -27.60 10.47 -8.53
N SER A 198 -28.04 11.69 -8.24
CA SER A 198 -28.28 12.73 -9.25
C SER A 198 -27.07 13.62 -9.43
N ASN A 199 -27.09 14.44 -10.49
CA ASN A 199 -25.97 15.30 -10.80
C ASN A 199 -25.64 16.28 -9.66
N TYR A 200 -24.36 16.26 -9.25
CA TYR A 200 -23.90 17.00 -8.09
C TYR A 200 -23.93 18.54 -8.30
N VAL A 201 -23.65 19.02 -9.51
CA VAL A 201 -23.70 20.45 -9.85
C VAL A 201 -25.13 20.97 -9.79
N GLU A 202 -26.08 20.24 -10.37
CA GLU A 202 -27.49 20.67 -10.37
C GLU A 202 -28.09 20.61 -8.95
N ALA A 203 -27.77 19.58 -8.17
CA ALA A 203 -28.18 19.50 -6.76
C ALA A 203 -27.59 20.64 -5.92
N ALA A 204 -26.34 21.01 -6.16
CA ALA A 204 -25.69 22.13 -5.46
C ALA A 204 -26.32 23.49 -5.81
N LYS A 205 -26.65 23.73 -7.09
CA LYS A 205 -27.38 24.94 -7.50
C LYS A 205 -28.74 25.05 -6.80
N GLU A 206 -29.44 23.93 -6.66
CA GLU A 206 -30.70 23.88 -5.90
C GLU A 206 -30.47 24.20 -4.42
N ALA A 207 -29.45 23.59 -3.79
CA ALA A 207 -29.11 23.83 -2.39
C ALA A 207 -28.77 25.29 -2.10
N VAL A 208 -27.91 25.89 -2.92
CA VAL A 208 -27.55 27.31 -2.79
C VAL A 208 -28.78 28.20 -2.92
N ALA A 209 -29.58 27.99 -3.97
CA ALA A 209 -30.78 28.79 -4.19
C ALA A 209 -31.78 28.69 -3.02
N GLU A 210 -31.93 27.50 -2.43
CA GLU A 210 -32.80 27.30 -1.29
C GLU A 210 -32.28 28.04 -0.04
N PHE A 211 -30.99 27.91 0.30
CA PHE A 211 -30.41 28.62 1.44
C PHE A 211 -30.46 30.15 1.27
N GLU A 212 -30.11 30.67 0.09
CA GLU A 212 -30.19 32.11 -0.20
C GLU A 212 -31.63 32.63 -0.08
N SER A 213 -32.62 31.84 -0.51
CA SER A 213 -34.04 32.21 -0.36
C SER A 213 -34.48 32.34 1.11
N GLN A 214 -33.79 31.64 2.02
CA GLN A 214 -33.95 31.72 3.47
C GLN A 214 -33.13 32.87 4.09
N GLY A 215 -32.38 33.63 3.28
CA GLY A 215 -31.53 34.73 3.71
C GLY A 215 -30.20 34.30 4.33
N ILE A 216 -29.74 33.09 4.02
CA ILE A 216 -28.45 32.56 4.45
C ILE A 216 -27.39 32.96 3.42
N ASN A 217 -26.27 33.48 3.90
CA ASN A 217 -25.14 33.98 3.10
C ASN A 217 -23.80 33.32 3.47
N LYS A 218 -23.85 32.18 4.16
CA LYS A 218 -22.69 31.37 4.56
C LYS A 218 -23.04 29.92 4.27
N ILE A 219 -22.52 29.36 3.19
CA ILE A 219 -22.91 28.05 2.65
C ILE A 219 -21.69 27.15 2.55
N VAL A 220 -21.78 26.00 3.24
CA VAL A 220 -20.76 24.95 3.26
C VAL A 220 -21.29 23.73 2.52
N ALA A 221 -20.57 23.30 1.49
CA ALA A 221 -20.77 22.00 0.85
C ALA A 221 -19.86 20.97 1.53
N VAL A 222 -20.43 19.89 2.04
CA VAL A 222 -19.69 18.72 2.54
C VAL A 222 -19.77 17.65 1.47
N THR A 223 -18.66 17.35 0.81
CA THR A 223 -18.69 16.64 -0.46
C THR A 223 -17.82 15.40 -0.45
N HIS A 224 -18.35 14.33 -1.03
CA HIS A 224 -17.60 13.12 -1.34
C HIS A 224 -17.57 12.91 -2.86
N ILE A 225 -17.01 13.90 -3.56
CA ILE A 225 -16.95 13.96 -5.03
C ILE A 225 -15.53 14.20 -5.55
N GLY A 226 -14.51 14.15 -4.69
CA GLY A 226 -13.13 14.26 -5.12
C GLY A 226 -12.67 15.67 -5.52
N PHE A 227 -11.49 16.05 -5.04
CA PHE A 227 -10.92 17.36 -5.34
C PHE A 227 -10.75 17.67 -6.85
N ASP A 228 -10.14 16.74 -7.60
CA ASP A 228 -9.83 16.87 -9.03
C ASP A 228 -9.99 15.55 -9.79
N ASP A 229 -11.08 14.82 -9.55
CA ASP A 229 -11.29 13.45 -10.05
C ASP A 229 -11.81 13.39 -11.49
N SER A 230 -13.13 13.47 -11.69
CA SER A 230 -13.76 13.45 -13.01
C SER A 230 -14.71 14.63 -13.21
N SER A 231 -14.40 15.50 -14.17
CA SER A 231 -15.30 16.59 -14.55
C SER A 231 -16.70 16.12 -15.02
N GLU A 232 -16.85 14.85 -15.39
CA GLU A 232 -18.14 14.29 -15.83
C GLU A 232 -19.03 13.87 -14.66
N PHE A 233 -18.45 13.42 -13.54
CA PHE A 233 -19.20 12.72 -12.48
C PHE A 233 -18.99 13.30 -11.09
N ASP A 234 -17.81 13.86 -10.80
CA ASP A 234 -17.39 14.21 -9.44
C ASP A 234 -16.11 15.08 -9.43
N ASN A 235 -16.25 16.36 -9.07
CA ASN A 235 -15.11 17.28 -9.01
C ASN A 235 -15.39 18.54 -8.18
N ASP A 236 -14.70 18.72 -7.05
CA ASP A 236 -14.85 19.90 -6.18
C ASP A 236 -14.37 21.20 -6.84
N GLN A 237 -13.31 21.15 -7.66
CA GLN A 237 -12.84 22.35 -8.37
C GLN A 237 -13.85 22.83 -9.42
N LEU A 238 -14.48 21.89 -10.14
CA LEU A 238 -15.53 22.19 -11.09
C LEU A 238 -16.80 22.67 -10.37
N LEU A 239 -17.12 22.09 -9.21
CA LEU A 239 -18.24 22.55 -8.39
C LEU A 239 -18.08 24.03 -8.00
N ALA A 240 -16.88 24.41 -7.53
CA ALA A 240 -16.56 25.80 -7.22
C ALA A 240 -16.63 26.73 -8.45
N GLU A 241 -16.30 26.22 -9.64
CA GLU A 241 -16.40 26.97 -10.90
C GLU A 241 -17.84 27.16 -11.38
N GLU A 242 -18.68 26.13 -11.27
CA GLU A 242 -20.03 26.10 -11.87
C GLU A 242 -21.15 26.58 -10.94
N VAL A 243 -20.89 26.70 -9.63
CA VAL A 243 -21.90 27.03 -8.61
C VAL A 243 -21.45 28.21 -7.77
N GLU A 244 -21.86 29.41 -8.19
CA GLU A 244 -21.75 30.63 -7.37
C GLU A 244 -22.57 30.48 -6.08
N GLY A 245 -22.11 31.10 -4.98
CA GLY A 245 -22.78 31.11 -3.68
C GLY A 245 -22.31 30.04 -2.68
N ILE A 246 -21.43 29.12 -3.08
CA ILE A 246 -20.74 28.22 -2.14
C ILE A 246 -19.49 28.92 -1.59
N ASP A 247 -19.41 29.08 -0.27
CA ASP A 247 -18.25 29.70 0.39
C ASP A 247 -17.15 28.69 0.67
N VAL A 248 -17.52 27.49 1.14
CA VAL A 248 -16.57 26.45 1.54
C VAL A 248 -16.99 25.09 0.99
N ILE A 249 -16.03 24.36 0.46
CA ILE A 249 -16.15 22.94 0.11
C ILE A 249 -15.22 22.13 1.02
N VAL A 250 -15.80 21.24 1.82
CA VAL A 250 -15.09 20.26 2.64
C VAL A 250 -15.17 18.91 1.93
N GLY A 251 -14.11 18.54 1.23
CA GLY A 251 -14.09 17.40 0.31
C GLY A 251 -13.50 16.11 0.87
N GLY A 252 -13.74 15.00 0.14
CA GLY A 252 -13.25 13.63 0.39
C GLY A 252 -12.92 12.87 -0.91
N HIS A 253 -13.01 11.54 -0.90
CA HIS A 253 -12.90 10.62 -2.05
C HIS A 253 -11.49 10.41 -2.61
N THR A 254 -10.79 11.48 -3.01
CA THR A 254 -9.48 11.37 -3.70
C THR A 254 -8.28 11.26 -2.76
N HIS A 255 -8.52 11.20 -1.45
CA HIS A 255 -7.52 11.11 -0.38
C HIS A 255 -6.48 12.26 -0.42
N LYS A 256 -6.84 13.40 -1.00
CA LYS A 256 -5.88 14.48 -1.28
C LYS A 256 -5.41 15.12 0.01
N LYS A 257 -4.09 15.25 0.15
CA LYS A 257 -3.49 16.06 1.22
C LYS A 257 -3.39 17.50 0.74
N ILE A 258 -4.34 18.34 1.15
CA ILE A 258 -4.34 19.78 0.84
C ILE A 258 -3.69 20.51 2.02
N GLU A 259 -2.39 20.79 1.92
CA GLU A 259 -1.64 21.45 3.01
C GLU A 259 -2.07 22.91 3.22
N GLU A 260 -2.38 23.62 2.14
CA GLU A 260 -2.91 24.99 2.15
C GLU A 260 -4.24 25.01 1.39
N PRO A 261 -5.28 25.70 1.88
CA PRO A 261 -6.59 25.71 1.23
C PRO A 261 -6.50 26.14 -0.22
N PHE A 262 -7.19 25.42 -1.10
CA PHE A 262 -7.34 25.85 -2.48
C PHE A 262 -8.43 26.93 -2.54
N VAL A 263 -8.15 28.06 -3.17
CA VAL A 263 -9.10 29.18 -3.26
C VAL A 263 -9.43 29.44 -4.72
N TYR A 264 -10.70 29.20 -5.08
CA TYR A 264 -11.22 29.58 -6.39
C TYR A 264 -11.71 31.03 -6.35
N THR A 265 -11.24 31.86 -7.29
CA THR A 265 -11.57 33.29 -7.37
C THR A 265 -12.13 33.67 -8.74
N GLY A 266 -12.74 32.72 -9.46
CA GLY A 266 -13.35 32.98 -10.76
C GLY A 266 -14.74 33.60 -10.67
N ASN A 267 -15.41 33.44 -9.52
CA ASN A 267 -16.73 33.99 -9.21
C ASN A 267 -16.61 35.35 -8.51
N THR A 268 -17.77 35.98 -8.23
CA THR A 268 -17.84 37.23 -7.47
C THR A 268 -17.19 37.10 -6.10
N ASP A 269 -17.54 36.04 -5.37
CA ASP A 269 -17.01 35.71 -4.05
C ASP A 269 -16.12 34.46 -4.13
N PRO A 270 -15.07 34.36 -3.29
CA PRO A 270 -14.15 33.23 -3.33
C PRO A 270 -14.75 31.98 -2.69
N THR A 271 -14.51 30.82 -3.33
CA THR A 271 -14.83 29.50 -2.74
C THR A 271 -13.56 28.83 -2.24
N VAL A 272 -13.55 28.39 -0.98
CA VAL A 272 -12.40 27.74 -0.33
C VAL A 272 -12.61 26.23 -0.27
N ILE A 273 -11.63 25.45 -0.73
CA ILE A 273 -11.69 23.98 -0.77
C ILE A 273 -10.60 23.39 0.15
N VAL A 274 -11.00 22.44 0.99
CA VAL A 274 -10.11 21.73 1.93
C VAL A 274 -10.37 20.22 1.93
N GLN A 275 -9.31 19.44 2.20
CA GLN A 275 -9.37 17.97 2.35
C GLN A 275 -8.21 17.51 3.26
N ALA A 276 -8.46 16.52 4.12
CA ALA A 276 -7.56 16.08 5.19
C ALA A 276 -6.91 14.70 4.94
N ASN A 277 -6.50 14.43 3.69
CA ASN A 277 -5.85 13.18 3.28
C ASN A 277 -6.73 11.94 3.54
N GLU A 278 -6.28 10.92 4.28
CA GLU A 278 -6.97 9.62 4.44
C GLU A 278 -6.60 8.96 5.79
N TYR A 279 -7.35 7.93 6.17
CA TYR A 279 -7.03 6.92 7.19
C TYR A 279 -6.75 7.49 8.58
N ASN A 280 -7.46 8.57 8.95
CA ASN A 280 -7.28 9.22 10.25
C ASN A 280 -5.83 9.70 10.50
N LYS A 281 -5.04 9.95 9.43
CA LYS A 281 -3.68 10.48 9.54
C LYS A 281 -3.67 11.94 9.95
N PHE A 282 -4.68 12.70 9.53
CA PHE A 282 -4.80 14.13 9.80
C PHE A 282 -6.21 14.50 10.28
N LEU A 283 -6.29 15.51 11.14
CA LEU A 283 -7.49 16.29 11.39
C LEU A 283 -7.30 17.64 10.68
N GLY A 284 -8.21 17.98 9.77
CA GLY A 284 -8.22 19.27 9.10
C GLY A 284 -8.80 20.36 10.00
N GLN A 285 -8.25 21.56 9.89
CA GLN A 285 -8.76 22.78 10.51
C GLN A 285 -8.69 23.90 9.48
N LEU A 286 -9.82 24.58 9.24
CA LEU A 286 -9.92 25.76 8.42
C LEU A 286 -10.45 26.91 9.28
N ASP A 287 -9.61 27.92 9.53
CA ASP A 287 -9.99 29.14 10.24
C ASP A 287 -10.42 30.19 9.20
N LEU A 288 -11.62 30.76 9.33
CA LEU A 288 -12.24 31.70 8.40
C LEU A 288 -12.65 33.00 9.09
N THR A 289 -12.60 34.10 8.34
CA THR A 289 -13.22 35.37 8.70
C THR A 289 -14.18 35.77 7.59
N PHE A 290 -15.44 35.96 7.95
CA PHE A 290 -16.50 36.48 7.09
C PHE A 290 -16.76 37.96 7.42
N ASP A 291 -17.04 38.77 6.41
CA ASP A 291 -17.57 40.12 6.63
C ASP A 291 -19.10 40.11 6.88
N GLU A 292 -19.68 41.30 7.08
CA GLU A 292 -21.13 41.47 7.34
C GLU A 292 -22.01 40.97 6.19
N ASP A 293 -21.50 40.94 4.96
CA ASP A 293 -22.23 40.48 3.77
C ASP A 293 -22.11 38.95 3.59
N GLY A 294 -21.27 38.28 4.39
CA GLY A 294 -21.05 36.84 4.34
C GLY A 294 -19.88 36.43 3.44
N VAL A 295 -19.01 37.36 3.03
CA VAL A 295 -17.89 37.08 2.13
C VAL A 295 -16.63 36.73 2.93
N ILE A 296 -15.91 35.69 2.50
CA ILE A 296 -14.63 35.30 3.13
C ILE A 296 -13.55 36.36 2.86
N THR A 297 -13.05 36.98 3.93
CA THR A 297 -11.95 37.96 3.89
C THR A 297 -10.61 37.38 4.33
N SER A 298 -10.62 36.26 5.08
CA SER A 298 -9.42 35.53 5.49
C SER A 298 -9.70 34.03 5.66
N GLN A 299 -8.69 33.22 5.36
CA GLN A 299 -8.70 31.77 5.37
C GLN A 299 -7.32 31.22 5.76
N LEU A 300 -7.27 30.29 6.71
CA LEU A 300 -6.03 29.60 7.10
C LEU A 300 -6.31 28.12 7.32
N GLY A 301 -5.67 27.27 6.52
CA GLY A 301 -5.74 25.81 6.67
C GLY A 301 -4.61 25.28 7.55
N LYS A 302 -4.91 24.23 8.32
CA LYS A 302 -3.94 23.45 9.09
C LYS A 302 -4.32 21.97 9.03
N LEU A 303 -3.33 21.12 8.81
CA LEU A 303 -3.47 19.66 8.95
C LEU A 303 -2.72 19.20 10.21
N HIS A 304 -3.48 18.76 11.21
CA HIS A 304 -2.90 18.23 12.45
C HIS A 304 -2.63 16.74 12.28
N GLU A 305 -1.36 16.33 12.29
CA GLU A 305 -0.98 14.91 12.24
C GLU A 305 -1.44 14.20 13.51
N VAL A 306 -2.44 13.33 13.39
CA VAL A 306 -3.08 12.62 14.51
C VAL A 306 -2.08 11.72 15.23
N GLY A 307 -1.16 11.11 14.48
CA GLY A 307 -0.11 10.24 15.00
C GLY A 307 1.15 10.93 15.53
N ALA A 308 1.19 12.27 15.58
CA ALA A 308 2.37 13.00 16.03
C ALA A 308 2.70 12.70 17.51
N LYS A 309 4.00 12.69 17.83
CA LYS A 309 4.50 12.25 19.14
C LYS A 309 4.02 13.08 20.33
N ASP A 310 3.70 14.34 20.07
CA ASP A 310 3.22 15.32 21.05
C ASP A 310 1.69 15.34 21.19
N VAL A 311 0.96 14.61 20.34
CA VAL A 311 -0.48 14.39 20.48
C VAL A 311 -0.69 13.23 21.44
N VAL A 312 -1.11 13.54 22.66
CA VAL A 312 -1.45 12.54 23.67
C VAL A 312 -2.88 12.03 23.43
N ALA A 313 -3.08 10.72 23.50
CA ALA A 313 -4.41 10.12 23.36
C ALA A 313 -5.34 10.56 24.52
N ASP A 314 -6.60 10.85 24.18
CA ASP A 314 -7.64 11.17 25.16
C ASP A 314 -7.97 9.94 26.01
N GLU A 315 -8.00 10.09 27.34
CA GLU A 315 -8.14 8.95 28.27
C GLU A 315 -9.51 8.26 28.12
N GLU A 316 -10.59 9.04 28.02
CA GLU A 316 -11.95 8.52 27.82
C GLU A 316 -12.09 7.78 26.49
N ALA A 317 -11.58 8.37 25.41
CA ALA A 317 -11.58 7.70 24.11
C ALA A 317 -10.71 6.43 24.09
N ALA A 318 -9.56 6.44 24.78
CA ALA A 318 -8.71 5.25 24.88
C ALA A 318 -9.40 4.12 25.66
N GLU A 319 -10.15 4.44 26.73
CA GLU A 319 -10.97 3.47 27.47
C GLU A 319 -12.11 2.90 26.61
N LEU A 320 -12.77 3.74 25.80
CA LEU A 320 -13.80 3.30 24.85
C LEU A 320 -13.23 2.44 23.71
N LEU A 321 -12.01 2.71 23.26
CA LEU A 321 -11.35 1.95 22.19
C LEU A 321 -10.87 0.57 22.66
N ALA A 322 -10.46 0.45 23.93
CA ALA A 322 -9.88 -0.76 24.48
C ALA A 322 -10.65 -2.07 24.18
N PRO A 323 -11.99 -2.16 24.35
CA PRO A 323 -12.73 -3.38 24.00
C PRO A 323 -12.68 -3.71 22.50
N TYR A 324 -12.88 -2.72 21.63
CA TYR A 324 -12.80 -2.94 20.18
C TYR A 324 -11.39 -3.39 19.76
N ALA A 325 -10.36 -2.70 20.25
CA ALA A 325 -8.97 -3.04 19.95
C ALA A 325 -8.58 -4.44 20.46
N ALA A 326 -9.11 -4.86 21.61
CA ALA A 326 -8.86 -6.20 22.15
C ALA A 326 -9.43 -7.31 21.27
N GLU A 327 -10.65 -7.13 20.75
CA GLU A 327 -11.28 -8.10 19.83
C GLU A 327 -10.55 -8.14 18.48
N ILE A 328 -10.16 -6.98 17.93
CA ILE A 328 -9.35 -6.93 16.71
C ILE A 328 -7.99 -7.61 16.92
N GLU A 329 -7.36 -7.44 18.07
CA GLU A 329 -6.10 -8.11 18.38
C GLU A 329 -6.27 -9.63 18.53
N GLU A 330 -7.38 -10.10 19.10
CA GLU A 330 -7.71 -11.53 19.12
C GLU A 330 -7.87 -12.09 17.71
N LEU A 331 -8.64 -11.40 16.85
CA LEU A 331 -8.85 -11.78 15.45
C LEU A 331 -7.53 -11.81 14.67
N LYS A 332 -6.65 -10.82 14.85
CA LYS A 332 -5.33 -10.79 14.20
C LYS A 332 -4.47 -12.00 14.60
N ASN A 333 -4.56 -12.46 15.85
CA ASN A 333 -3.82 -13.61 16.34
C ASN A 333 -4.48 -14.96 16.03
N GLN A 334 -5.69 -14.96 15.45
CA GLN A 334 -6.39 -16.18 15.09
C GLN A 334 -5.69 -16.90 13.93
N SER A 335 -5.49 -18.20 14.08
CA SER A 335 -5.04 -19.08 13.00
C SER A 335 -6.06 -19.09 11.87
N THR A 336 -5.58 -19.00 10.64
CA THR A 336 -6.38 -19.24 9.43
C THR A 336 -6.72 -20.72 9.24
N GLY A 337 -6.15 -21.62 10.04
CA GLY A 337 -6.23 -23.08 9.86
C GLY A 337 -5.15 -23.66 8.94
N ALA A 338 -4.32 -22.81 8.33
CA ALA A 338 -3.26 -23.21 7.41
C ALA A 338 -1.87 -23.04 8.03
N THR A 339 -0.90 -23.87 7.61
CA THR A 339 0.49 -23.80 8.06
C THR A 339 1.43 -23.73 6.85
N ALA A 340 2.22 -22.67 6.77
CA ALA A 340 3.29 -22.51 5.78
C ALA A 340 4.46 -23.44 6.08
N GLU A 341 4.78 -24.36 5.16
CA GLU A 341 5.95 -25.25 5.26
C GLU A 341 7.25 -24.61 4.75
N VAL A 342 7.13 -23.48 4.05
CA VAL A 342 8.24 -22.73 3.46
C VAL A 342 8.00 -21.23 3.67
N PHE A 343 9.09 -20.46 3.74
CA PHE A 343 9.00 -19.01 3.77
C PHE A 343 8.29 -18.50 2.52
N LEU A 344 7.24 -17.69 2.69
CA LEU A 344 6.46 -17.12 1.62
C LEU A 344 6.98 -15.71 1.32
N ASN A 345 7.77 -15.58 0.25
CA ASN A 345 8.47 -14.34 -0.06
C ASN A 345 7.53 -13.27 -0.64
N GLY A 346 7.17 -12.31 0.21
CA GLY A 346 6.50 -11.06 -0.12
C GLY A 346 7.40 -9.83 0.04
N GLY A 347 8.73 -10.02 0.09
CA GLY A 347 9.68 -8.92 0.16
C GLY A 347 9.49 -7.95 -1.00
N ARG A 348 9.74 -6.66 -0.80
CA ARG A 348 9.58 -5.63 -1.84
C ARG A 348 10.88 -5.24 -2.53
N ASN A 349 12.01 -5.72 -1.98
CA ASN A 349 13.38 -5.50 -2.45
C ASN A 349 13.69 -6.26 -3.76
N GLU A 350 14.93 -6.15 -4.25
CA GLU A 350 15.43 -6.97 -5.36
C GLU A 350 15.26 -8.46 -5.06
N GLY A 351 14.42 -9.14 -5.86
CA GLY A 351 14.01 -10.52 -5.63
C GLY A 351 12.70 -10.75 -4.92
N GLY A 352 12.06 -9.64 -4.63
CA GLY A 352 10.73 -9.57 -4.11
C GLY A 352 9.67 -9.59 -5.20
N VAL A 353 8.44 -9.39 -4.75
CA VAL A 353 7.22 -9.37 -5.56
C VAL A 353 7.19 -8.26 -6.62
N ARG A 354 8.07 -7.26 -6.50
CA ARG A 354 8.14 -6.11 -7.42
C ARG A 354 9.13 -6.28 -8.57
N ALA A 355 9.95 -7.32 -8.55
CA ALA A 355 11.05 -7.49 -9.48
C ALA A 355 11.23 -8.94 -9.97
N SER A 356 10.49 -9.90 -9.43
CA SER A 356 10.64 -11.32 -9.76
C SER A 356 9.41 -12.14 -9.40
N GLU A 357 9.28 -13.32 -10.02
CA GLU A 357 8.33 -14.34 -9.56
C GLU A 357 8.70 -14.77 -8.12
N THR A 358 7.71 -14.78 -7.23
CA THR A 358 7.85 -15.31 -5.88
C THR A 358 6.81 -16.39 -5.63
N ASN A 359 7.11 -17.27 -4.68
CA ASN A 359 6.19 -18.34 -4.28
C ASN A 359 4.90 -17.78 -3.64
N LEU A 360 4.99 -16.69 -2.87
CA LEU A 360 3.81 -16.02 -2.31
C LEU A 360 2.95 -15.37 -3.39
N GLY A 361 3.56 -14.67 -4.35
CA GLY A 361 2.83 -14.08 -5.46
C GLY A 361 2.11 -15.12 -6.32
N ASN A 362 2.73 -16.29 -6.54
CA ASN A 362 2.08 -17.42 -7.18
C ASN A 362 0.88 -17.94 -6.35
N LEU A 363 1.06 -18.12 -5.04
CA LEU A 363 0.03 -18.63 -4.14
C LEU A 363 -1.20 -17.69 -4.08
N ILE A 364 -0.97 -16.38 -4.02
CA ILE A 364 -2.06 -15.38 -4.04
C ILE A 364 -2.79 -15.39 -5.38
N ALA A 365 -2.07 -15.41 -6.51
CA ALA A 365 -2.69 -15.48 -7.83
C ALA A 365 -3.48 -16.80 -8.03
N ASP A 366 -2.99 -17.91 -7.45
CA ASP A 366 -3.70 -19.19 -7.47
C ASP A 366 -5.01 -19.14 -6.67
N GLY A 367 -4.98 -18.54 -5.46
CA GLY A 367 -6.16 -18.35 -4.64
C GLY A 367 -7.20 -17.47 -5.31
N MET A 368 -6.76 -16.37 -5.92
CA MET A 368 -7.62 -15.48 -6.71
C MET A 368 -8.25 -16.21 -7.90
N LEU A 369 -7.48 -17.01 -8.64
CA LEU A 369 -8.01 -17.82 -9.75
C LEU A 369 -9.00 -18.88 -9.25
N ALA A 370 -8.72 -19.51 -8.11
CA ALA A 370 -9.59 -20.52 -7.52
C ALA A 370 -10.93 -19.93 -7.08
N ALA A 371 -10.92 -18.77 -6.42
CA ALA A 371 -12.11 -18.04 -6.03
C ALA A 371 -12.92 -17.61 -7.27
N ALA A 372 -12.27 -17.00 -8.27
CA ALA A 372 -12.94 -16.57 -9.49
C ALA A 372 -13.60 -17.72 -10.26
N LYS A 373 -12.99 -18.91 -10.27
CA LYS A 373 -13.57 -20.11 -10.91
C LYS A 373 -14.81 -20.66 -10.22
N LYS A 374 -14.98 -20.42 -8.91
CA LYS A 374 -16.22 -20.77 -8.20
C LYS A 374 -17.39 -19.91 -8.68
N ILE A 375 -17.11 -18.71 -9.17
CA ILE A 375 -18.08 -17.69 -9.57
C ILE A 375 -18.34 -17.76 -11.08
N ASP A 376 -17.28 -17.69 -11.88
CA ASP A 376 -17.30 -17.81 -13.33
C ASP A 376 -16.29 -18.89 -13.75
N SER A 377 -16.80 -20.10 -14.03
CA SER A 377 -15.99 -21.27 -14.39
C SER A 377 -15.19 -21.09 -15.68
N ASP A 378 -15.52 -20.10 -16.52
CA ASP A 378 -14.77 -19.77 -17.72
C ASP A 378 -13.52 -18.92 -17.42
N THR A 379 -13.33 -18.50 -16.16
CA THR A 379 -12.10 -17.82 -15.71
C THR A 379 -10.91 -18.76 -15.77
N VAL A 380 -9.95 -18.44 -16.64
CA VAL A 380 -8.80 -19.32 -16.92
C VAL A 380 -7.49 -18.80 -16.37
N MET A 381 -7.40 -17.51 -16.07
CA MET A 381 -6.18 -16.83 -15.67
C MET A 381 -6.45 -15.85 -14.52
N ALA A 382 -5.44 -15.58 -13.71
CA ALA A 382 -5.45 -14.49 -12.75
C ALA A 382 -4.12 -13.73 -12.77
N VAL A 383 -4.17 -12.45 -12.42
CA VAL A 383 -2.99 -11.60 -12.24
C VAL A 383 -3.08 -10.83 -10.93
N GLN A 384 -1.96 -10.69 -10.23
CA GLN A 384 -1.84 -9.93 -8.99
C GLN A 384 -0.64 -8.99 -9.10
N ASN A 385 -0.86 -7.69 -8.95
CA ASN A 385 0.24 -6.72 -8.91
C ASN A 385 1.07 -6.90 -7.62
N GLY A 386 2.40 -6.88 -7.76
CA GLY A 386 3.34 -6.99 -6.63
C GLY A 386 3.25 -5.81 -5.65
N GLY A 387 2.68 -4.68 -6.08
CA GLY A 387 2.36 -3.53 -5.23
C GLY A 387 1.33 -3.85 -4.16
N GLY A 388 0.40 -4.76 -4.45
CA GLY A 388 -0.63 -5.26 -3.53
C GLY A 388 -0.10 -6.22 -2.45
N ILE A 389 1.10 -6.80 -2.63
CA ILE A 389 1.71 -7.73 -1.68
C ILE A 389 2.74 -6.97 -0.84
N ARG A 390 2.52 -6.92 0.48
CA ARG A 390 3.18 -5.94 1.35
C ARG A 390 4.18 -6.52 2.35
N ALA A 391 4.01 -7.79 2.69
CA ALA A 391 4.84 -8.49 3.65
C ALA A 391 5.05 -9.94 3.24
N SER A 392 6.09 -10.55 3.81
CA SER A 392 6.31 -12.00 3.71
C SER A 392 5.57 -12.70 4.85
N ILE A 393 5.28 -13.99 4.67
CA ILE A 393 4.74 -14.85 5.73
C ILE A 393 5.81 -15.88 6.10
N ASN A 394 6.06 -16.03 7.40
CA ASN A 394 7.08 -16.94 7.90
C ASN A 394 6.63 -18.40 7.82
N VAL A 395 7.58 -19.32 7.98
CA VAL A 395 7.26 -20.74 8.18
C VAL A 395 6.52 -20.89 9.50
N GLY A 396 5.39 -21.59 9.50
CA GLY A 396 4.57 -21.77 10.70
C GLY A 396 3.08 -21.59 10.44
N ASP A 397 2.31 -21.49 11.52
CA ASP A 397 0.89 -21.16 11.46
C ASP A 397 0.69 -19.83 10.73
N ILE A 398 -0.28 -19.77 9.83
CA ILE A 398 -0.62 -18.55 9.10
C ILE A 398 -1.76 -17.88 9.85
N THR A 399 -1.53 -16.72 10.43
CA THR A 399 -2.55 -15.95 11.16
C THR A 399 -3.30 -14.99 10.26
N VAL A 400 -4.52 -14.60 10.66
CA VAL A 400 -5.31 -13.57 9.96
C VAL A 400 -4.54 -12.25 9.92
N GLY A 401 -3.85 -11.88 11.00
CA GLY A 401 -3.03 -10.68 11.09
C GLY A 401 -1.86 -10.67 10.10
N GLU A 402 -1.20 -11.81 9.87
CA GLU A 402 -0.17 -11.93 8.83
C GLU A 402 -0.73 -11.78 7.42
N VAL A 403 -1.92 -12.33 7.17
CA VAL A 403 -2.60 -12.18 5.87
C VAL A 403 -2.97 -10.71 5.63
N LEU A 404 -3.56 -10.03 6.61
CA LEU A 404 -3.90 -8.61 6.50
C LEU A 404 -2.66 -7.73 6.38
N THR A 405 -1.58 -8.06 7.07
CA THR A 405 -0.30 -7.36 6.90
C THR A 405 0.25 -7.56 5.48
N THR A 406 -0.02 -8.73 4.87
CA THR A 406 0.41 -9.08 3.52
C THR A 406 -0.45 -8.41 2.45
N MET A 407 -1.77 -8.31 2.65
CA MET A 407 -2.77 -7.79 1.72
C MET A 407 -3.69 -6.77 2.43
N PRO A 408 -3.19 -5.58 2.79
CA PRO A 408 -3.85 -4.67 3.73
C PRO A 408 -4.93 -3.79 3.12
N PHE A 409 -5.19 -3.92 1.82
CA PHE A 409 -6.06 -2.98 1.09
C PHE A 409 -7.51 -3.45 1.02
N GLY A 410 -7.78 -4.72 1.30
CA GLY A 410 -9.15 -5.27 1.19
C GLY A 410 -9.75 -5.10 -0.20
N ASN A 411 -8.96 -5.26 -1.27
CA ASN A 411 -9.50 -5.07 -2.61
C ASN A 411 -10.50 -6.18 -2.95
N SER A 412 -11.58 -5.82 -3.64
CA SER A 412 -12.51 -6.80 -4.19
C SER A 412 -11.92 -7.53 -5.41
N LEU A 413 -12.46 -8.71 -5.69
CA LEU A 413 -12.22 -9.49 -6.90
C LEU A 413 -12.85 -8.81 -8.12
N ALA A 414 -12.11 -8.74 -9.22
CA ALA A 414 -12.61 -8.34 -10.53
C ALA A 414 -12.34 -9.45 -11.55
N ILE A 415 -13.38 -9.87 -12.29
CA ILE A 415 -13.28 -10.84 -13.38
C ILE A 415 -13.45 -10.11 -14.71
N MET A 416 -12.34 -9.85 -15.40
CA MET A 416 -12.29 -9.06 -16.62
C MET A 416 -12.39 -9.94 -17.88
N ASN A 417 -13.10 -9.47 -18.91
CA ASN A 417 -13.09 -10.07 -20.23
C ASN A 417 -12.12 -9.32 -21.15
N LEU A 418 -10.90 -9.87 -21.31
CA LEU A 418 -9.78 -9.22 -22.01
C LEU A 418 -9.39 -10.00 -23.28
N THR A 419 -9.10 -9.28 -24.35
CA THR A 419 -8.45 -9.88 -25.52
C THR A 419 -7.01 -10.30 -25.20
N GLY A 420 -6.48 -11.30 -25.90
CA GLY A 420 -5.08 -11.67 -25.75
C GLY A 420 -4.11 -10.52 -26.08
N ALA A 421 -4.49 -9.60 -26.97
CA ALA A 421 -3.71 -8.40 -27.24
C ALA A 421 -3.65 -7.45 -26.03
N GLU A 422 -4.78 -7.18 -25.38
CA GLU A 422 -4.85 -6.36 -24.16
C GLU A 422 -4.04 -7.00 -23.02
N LEU A 423 -4.18 -8.32 -22.83
CA LEU A 423 -3.39 -9.03 -21.83
C LEU A 423 -1.89 -8.95 -22.13
N LYS A 424 -1.47 -9.08 -23.40
CA LYS A 424 -0.06 -8.91 -23.76
C LYS A 424 0.42 -7.49 -23.45
N THR A 425 -0.38 -6.46 -23.74
CA THR A 425 -0.05 -5.06 -23.39
C THR A 425 0.14 -4.89 -21.88
N ALA A 426 -0.73 -5.47 -21.07
CA ALA A 426 -0.56 -5.46 -19.61
C ALA A 426 0.74 -6.18 -19.17
N LEU A 427 1.05 -7.34 -19.75
CA LEU A 427 2.30 -8.05 -19.44
C LEU A 427 3.55 -7.27 -19.87
N GLU A 428 3.50 -6.53 -20.99
CA GLU A 428 4.58 -5.63 -21.42
C GLU A 428 4.78 -4.48 -20.40
N HIS A 429 3.69 -3.92 -19.90
CA HIS A 429 3.72 -2.88 -18.87
C HIS A 429 4.27 -3.41 -17.54
N SER A 430 3.90 -4.65 -17.18
CA SER A 430 4.35 -5.33 -15.95
C SER A 430 5.87 -5.43 -15.86
N VAL A 431 6.54 -5.80 -16.96
CA VAL A 431 8.00 -6.02 -16.98
C VAL A 431 8.80 -4.81 -17.46
N ARG A 432 8.18 -3.62 -17.58
CA ARG A 432 8.81 -2.42 -18.18
C ARG A 432 10.04 -1.90 -17.43
N GLN A 433 10.07 -2.06 -16.11
CA GLN A 433 11.18 -1.57 -15.25
C GLN A 433 12.16 -2.68 -14.88
N PHE A 434 11.85 -3.95 -15.14
CA PHE A 434 12.73 -5.08 -14.80
C PHE A 434 14.18 -4.84 -15.29
N PRO A 435 15.22 -5.12 -14.48
CA PRO A 435 15.16 -5.76 -13.15
C PRO A 435 14.91 -4.81 -11.96
N ALA A 436 14.68 -3.51 -12.21
CA ALA A 436 14.29 -2.59 -11.15
C ALA A 436 12.87 -2.91 -10.65
N GLU A 437 12.60 -2.53 -9.40
CA GLU A 437 11.31 -2.73 -8.75
C GLU A 437 10.19 -1.94 -9.43
N ASN A 438 9.02 -2.56 -9.53
CA ASN A 438 7.79 -2.01 -10.07
C ASN A 438 6.59 -2.53 -9.25
N GLY A 439 5.75 -1.63 -8.73
CA GLY A 439 4.47 -2.02 -8.09
C GLY A 439 3.58 -2.83 -9.04
N GLY A 440 3.55 -2.44 -10.31
CA GLY A 440 2.81 -3.13 -11.36
C GLY A 440 3.47 -4.42 -11.88
N PHE A 441 4.46 -5.01 -11.20
CA PHE A 441 4.96 -6.33 -11.61
C PHE A 441 3.87 -7.39 -11.33
N LEU A 442 3.33 -8.02 -12.37
CA LEU A 442 2.22 -8.98 -12.26
C LEU A 442 2.73 -10.39 -11.95
N HIS A 443 2.34 -10.92 -10.80
CA HIS A 443 2.27 -12.35 -10.55
C HIS A 443 1.09 -12.95 -11.31
N VAL A 444 1.22 -14.21 -11.73
CA VAL A 444 0.25 -14.83 -12.65
C VAL A 444 -0.15 -16.24 -12.22
N ALA A 445 -1.40 -16.59 -12.49
CA ALA A 445 -1.93 -17.95 -12.40
C ALA A 445 -2.67 -18.32 -13.70
N GLY A 446 -2.66 -19.62 -14.04
CA GLY A 446 -3.28 -20.11 -15.28
C GLY A 446 -2.54 -19.73 -16.57
N MET A 447 -1.37 -19.11 -16.48
CA MET A 447 -0.51 -18.77 -17.61
C MET A 447 0.98 -18.82 -17.25
N GLN A 448 1.82 -18.80 -18.26
CA GLN A 448 3.25 -18.54 -18.16
C GLN A 448 3.67 -17.59 -19.27
N PHE A 449 4.64 -16.71 -19.03
CA PHE A 449 5.19 -15.86 -20.09
C PHE A 449 6.70 -15.69 -19.98
N SER A 450 7.31 -15.42 -21.13
CA SER A 450 8.74 -15.11 -21.24
C SER A 450 8.94 -13.72 -21.83
N PHE A 451 10.03 -13.07 -21.43
CA PHE A 451 10.37 -11.73 -21.90
C PHE A 451 11.88 -11.51 -22.01
N ASP A 452 12.29 -10.65 -22.93
CA ASP A 452 13.68 -10.24 -23.13
C ASP A 452 13.89 -8.83 -22.55
N ALA A 453 14.55 -8.77 -21.39
CA ALA A 453 14.81 -7.52 -20.67
C ALA A 453 15.75 -6.56 -21.42
N THR A 454 16.46 -7.03 -22.45
CA THR A 454 17.35 -6.18 -23.26
C THR A 454 16.59 -5.35 -24.29
N LYS A 455 15.33 -5.69 -24.57
CA LYS A 455 14.47 -4.95 -25.49
C LYS A 455 13.87 -3.69 -24.86
N PRO A 456 13.51 -2.68 -25.67
CA PRO A 456 12.76 -1.52 -25.20
C PRO A 456 11.48 -1.92 -24.47
N ALA A 457 11.12 -1.16 -23.43
CA ALA A 457 9.82 -1.31 -22.76
C ALA A 457 8.68 -1.24 -23.77
N GLY A 458 7.64 -2.07 -23.59
CA GLY A 458 6.57 -2.25 -24.58
C GLY A 458 6.87 -3.28 -25.69
N SER A 459 8.08 -3.86 -25.72
CA SER A 459 8.48 -4.90 -26.70
C SER A 459 9.33 -6.00 -26.08
N ARG A 460 9.21 -6.22 -24.77
CA ARG A 460 9.96 -7.21 -23.99
C ARG A 460 9.31 -8.58 -24.04
N VAL A 461 7.97 -8.69 -23.96
CA VAL A 461 7.27 -9.99 -23.90
C VAL A 461 7.41 -10.73 -25.22
N THR A 462 8.08 -11.89 -25.17
CA THR A 462 8.41 -12.72 -26.34
C THR A 462 7.43 -13.86 -26.55
N GLU A 463 6.89 -14.42 -25.47
CA GLU A 463 5.96 -15.55 -25.52
C GLU A 463 5.00 -15.50 -24.35
N VAL A 464 3.72 -15.80 -24.58
CA VAL A 464 2.71 -16.00 -23.54
C VAL A 464 2.00 -17.32 -23.81
N LYS A 465 1.87 -18.17 -22.79
CA LYS A 465 1.17 -19.44 -22.85
C LYS A 465 0.06 -19.50 -21.82
N VAL A 466 -1.10 -19.97 -22.24
CA VAL A 466 -2.27 -20.16 -21.39
C VAL A 466 -2.38 -21.63 -21.03
N LYS A 467 -2.66 -21.93 -19.77
CA LYS A 467 -2.86 -23.30 -19.27
C LYS A 467 -4.21 -23.82 -19.75
N ASN A 468 -4.23 -25.03 -20.31
CA ASN A 468 -5.41 -25.77 -20.72
C ASN A 468 -5.28 -27.22 -20.26
N GLY A 469 -5.96 -27.54 -19.15
CA GLY A 469 -5.70 -28.78 -18.40
C GLY A 469 -4.25 -28.87 -17.94
N ASP A 470 -3.58 -29.97 -18.30
CA ASP A 470 -2.17 -30.21 -17.99
C ASP A 470 -1.20 -29.67 -19.06
N THR A 471 -1.73 -28.99 -20.09
CA THR A 471 -0.94 -28.51 -21.22
C THR A 471 -0.95 -26.99 -21.33
N TYR A 472 0.03 -26.44 -22.03
CA TYR A 472 0.13 -25.01 -22.31
C TYR A 472 0.00 -24.76 -23.81
N THR A 473 -0.84 -23.79 -24.19
CA THR A 473 -1.01 -23.35 -25.58
C THR A 473 -0.63 -21.89 -25.72
N ALA A 474 -0.13 -21.49 -26.90
CA ALA A 474 0.22 -20.10 -27.15
C ALA A 474 -1.02 -19.19 -27.03
N LEU A 475 -0.84 -18.01 -26.44
CA LEU A 475 -1.88 -16.99 -26.34
C LEU A 475 -2.35 -16.57 -27.73
N ASN A 476 -3.64 -16.73 -28.01
CA ASN A 476 -4.26 -16.14 -29.20
C ASN A 476 -4.62 -14.69 -28.92
N VAL A 477 -3.96 -13.75 -29.60
CA VAL A 477 -4.13 -12.29 -29.40
C VAL A 477 -5.53 -11.76 -29.76
N ASN A 478 -6.27 -12.46 -30.63
CA ASN A 478 -7.61 -12.04 -31.07
C ASN A 478 -8.73 -12.71 -30.26
N LYS A 479 -8.40 -13.67 -29.40
CA LYS A 479 -9.38 -14.36 -28.54
C LYS A 479 -9.56 -13.57 -27.24
N SER A 480 -10.78 -13.52 -26.72
CA SER A 480 -11.06 -13.01 -25.39
C SER A 480 -10.95 -14.10 -24.31
N TYR A 481 -10.48 -13.70 -23.13
CA TYR A 481 -10.28 -14.55 -21.97
C TYR A 481 -10.86 -13.87 -20.73
N LYS A 482 -11.42 -14.68 -19.84
CA LYS A 482 -11.79 -14.27 -18.49
C LYS A 482 -10.56 -14.33 -17.59
N VAL A 483 -10.17 -13.17 -17.05
CA VAL A 483 -8.97 -12.97 -16.25
C VAL A 483 -9.35 -12.32 -14.92
N ALA A 484 -9.04 -12.98 -13.81
CA ALA A 484 -9.22 -12.42 -12.48
C ALA A 484 -8.08 -11.48 -12.10
N THR A 485 -8.41 -10.43 -11.36
CA THR A 485 -7.45 -9.48 -10.75
C THR A 485 -8.12 -8.82 -9.54
N ASN A 486 -7.38 -8.02 -8.76
CA ASN A 486 -7.99 -7.08 -7.81
C ASN A 486 -8.57 -5.84 -8.53
N THR A 487 -9.59 -5.21 -7.93
CA THR A 487 -10.27 -4.02 -8.47
C THR A 487 -9.34 -2.84 -8.70
N PHE A 488 -8.36 -2.59 -7.82
CA PHE A 488 -7.35 -1.55 -8.02
C PHE A 488 -6.65 -1.69 -9.39
N THR A 489 -6.18 -2.89 -9.71
CA THR A 489 -5.49 -3.17 -10.98
C THR A 489 -6.48 -3.18 -12.14
N ALA A 490 -7.71 -3.68 -11.94
CA ALA A 490 -8.76 -3.68 -12.96
C ALA A 490 -9.12 -2.26 -13.43
N LYS A 491 -9.22 -1.32 -12.49
CA LYS A 491 -9.50 0.10 -12.73
C LYS A 491 -8.34 0.88 -13.36
N GLY A 492 -7.19 0.23 -13.58
CA GLY A 492 -6.02 0.87 -14.20
C GLY A 492 -4.91 1.28 -13.23
N GLY A 493 -5.02 0.93 -11.95
CA GLY A 493 -3.98 1.13 -10.95
C GLY A 493 -2.62 0.61 -11.42
N ASP A 494 -1.52 1.19 -10.92
CA ASP A 494 -0.15 0.95 -11.43
C ASP A 494 0.05 1.27 -12.94
N GLY A 495 -0.92 1.91 -13.61
CA GLY A 495 -0.85 2.35 -15.00
C GLY A 495 -1.30 1.31 -16.04
N PHE A 496 -2.14 0.35 -15.66
CA PHE A 496 -2.68 -0.68 -16.57
C PHE A 496 -3.81 -0.13 -17.47
N ALA A 497 -3.47 0.76 -18.40
CA ALA A 497 -4.44 1.43 -19.28
C ALA A 497 -5.31 0.46 -20.11
N SER A 498 -4.80 -0.73 -20.48
CA SER A 498 -5.61 -1.74 -21.17
C SER A 498 -6.68 -2.37 -20.28
N PHE A 499 -6.44 -2.43 -18.97
CA PHE A 499 -7.43 -2.91 -18.01
C PHE A 499 -8.45 -1.80 -17.74
N GLU A 500 -7.99 -0.57 -17.48
CA GLU A 500 -8.86 0.61 -17.35
C GLU A 500 -9.85 0.74 -18.52
N ALA A 501 -9.35 0.65 -19.76
CA ALA A 501 -10.19 0.72 -20.95
C ALA A 501 -11.20 -0.43 -21.05
N ALA A 502 -10.86 -1.62 -20.54
CA ALA A 502 -11.80 -2.74 -20.47
C ALA A 502 -12.83 -2.55 -19.36
N TYR A 503 -12.41 -2.01 -18.23
CA TYR A 503 -13.24 -1.67 -17.08
C TYR A 503 -14.29 -0.62 -17.46
N LYS A 504 -13.86 0.53 -18.00
CA LYS A 504 -14.74 1.62 -18.49
C LYS A 504 -15.69 1.18 -19.61
N ALA A 505 -15.33 0.14 -20.36
CA ALA A 505 -16.19 -0.47 -21.37
C ALA A 505 -17.20 -1.50 -20.81
N GLY A 506 -17.32 -1.63 -19.48
CA GLY A 506 -18.23 -2.56 -18.81
C GLY A 506 -17.85 -4.04 -19.00
N ARG A 507 -16.59 -4.36 -19.33
CA ARG A 507 -16.13 -5.74 -19.54
C ARG A 507 -15.56 -6.38 -18.28
N VAL A 508 -16.16 -6.09 -17.14
CA VAL A 508 -15.73 -6.56 -15.81
C VAL A 508 -16.95 -7.02 -15.02
N SER A 509 -16.75 -8.00 -14.14
CA SER A 509 -17.70 -8.40 -13.11
C SER A 509 -17.01 -8.31 -11.75
N GLU A 510 -17.67 -7.68 -10.78
CA GLU A 510 -17.18 -7.47 -9.41
C GLU A 510 -18.10 -8.21 -8.43
N PRO A 511 -17.82 -9.49 -8.15
CA PRO A 511 -18.67 -10.29 -7.26
C PRO A 511 -18.57 -9.91 -5.78
N GLY A 512 -17.73 -8.93 -5.41
CA GLY A 512 -17.61 -8.42 -4.04
C GLY A 512 -16.71 -9.24 -3.10
N ASN A 513 -16.10 -10.34 -3.55
CA ASN A 513 -15.19 -11.14 -2.72
C ASN A 513 -13.91 -10.37 -2.41
N ILE A 514 -13.51 -10.33 -1.13
CA ILE A 514 -12.33 -9.57 -0.67
C ILE A 514 -11.05 -10.40 -0.80
N ASP A 515 -9.97 -9.75 -1.24
CA ASP A 515 -8.69 -10.39 -1.58
C ASP A 515 -8.05 -11.18 -0.44
N TYR A 516 -8.03 -10.62 0.77
CA TYR A 516 -7.47 -11.30 1.93
C TYR A 516 -8.32 -12.51 2.37
N GLU A 517 -9.65 -12.44 2.26
CA GLU A 517 -10.55 -13.55 2.57
C GLU A 517 -10.38 -14.69 1.57
N MET A 518 -10.35 -14.36 0.28
CA MET A 518 -10.08 -15.34 -0.79
C MET A 518 -8.74 -16.05 -0.59
N PHE A 519 -7.73 -15.32 -0.09
CA PHE A 519 -6.43 -15.90 0.22
C PHE A 519 -6.49 -16.83 1.43
N ILE A 520 -7.17 -16.44 2.52
CA ILE A 520 -7.43 -17.29 3.70
C ILE A 520 -8.12 -18.58 3.28
N ASP A 521 -9.22 -18.46 2.53
CA ASP A 521 -9.97 -19.60 1.99
C ASP A 521 -9.08 -20.52 1.16
N HIS A 522 -8.21 -19.92 0.32
CA HIS A 522 -7.31 -20.70 -0.51
C HIS A 522 -6.29 -21.46 0.33
N VAL A 523 -5.57 -20.81 1.24
CA VAL A 523 -4.54 -21.50 2.04
C VAL A 523 -5.14 -22.56 2.96
N ASN A 524 -6.34 -22.34 3.49
CA ASN A 524 -7.07 -23.31 4.30
C ASN A 524 -7.56 -24.51 3.45
N SER A 525 -7.85 -24.29 2.16
CA SER A 525 -8.23 -25.37 1.24
C SER A 525 -7.07 -26.31 0.85
N LEU A 526 -5.82 -25.96 1.15
CA LEU A 526 -4.64 -26.74 0.78
C LEU A 526 -4.25 -27.73 1.87
N ASP A 527 -3.97 -28.98 1.49
CA ASP A 527 -3.41 -29.99 2.40
C ASP A 527 -2.04 -29.56 2.98
N GLN A 528 -1.25 -28.84 2.18
CA GLN A 528 0.07 -28.30 2.55
C GLN A 528 0.31 -26.95 1.85
N VAL A 529 0.68 -25.92 2.61
CA VAL A 529 1.10 -24.64 2.04
C VAL A 529 2.60 -24.67 1.79
N LYS A 530 2.97 -25.21 0.61
CA LYS A 530 4.37 -25.37 0.17
C LYS A 530 4.63 -24.88 -1.25
N PRO A 531 4.24 -23.64 -1.62
CA PRO A 531 4.41 -23.15 -2.97
C PRO A 531 5.90 -23.00 -3.33
N MET A 532 6.21 -23.22 -4.60
CA MET A 532 7.54 -23.09 -5.18
C MET A 532 7.51 -22.08 -6.32
N ILE A 533 8.69 -21.61 -6.72
CA ILE A 533 8.83 -20.89 -7.99
C ILE A 533 8.69 -21.91 -9.13
N GLU A 534 7.78 -21.66 -10.05
CA GLU A 534 7.38 -22.60 -11.10
C GLU A 534 7.76 -22.11 -12.51
N ASN A 535 8.52 -21.02 -12.60
CA ASN A 535 8.95 -20.44 -13.86
C ASN A 535 7.72 -19.97 -14.68
N ARG A 536 6.76 -19.34 -13.99
CA ARG A 536 5.60 -18.67 -14.59
C ARG A 536 6.00 -17.37 -15.27
N ILE A 537 7.07 -16.72 -14.81
CA ILE A 537 7.53 -15.42 -15.32
C ILE A 537 9.03 -15.48 -15.65
N ASN A 538 9.34 -15.53 -16.94
CA ASN A 538 10.67 -15.96 -17.39
C ASN A 538 11.39 -14.85 -18.14
N ALA A 539 12.33 -14.17 -17.47
CA ALA A 539 13.33 -13.38 -18.18
C ALA A 539 14.23 -14.31 -18.99
N VAL A 540 14.45 -14.01 -20.28
CA VAL A 540 15.33 -14.79 -21.15
C VAL A 540 16.77 -14.43 -20.85
N THR A 541 17.61 -15.46 -20.67
CA THR A 541 19.07 -15.30 -20.52
C THR A 541 19.82 -15.80 -21.76
N PRO A 542 21.06 -15.36 -22.00
CA PRO A 542 21.93 -15.93 -23.03
C PRO A 542 22.47 -17.32 -22.67
N ILE A 543 22.18 -17.85 -21.47
CA ILE A 543 22.68 -19.14 -20.99
C ILE A 543 21.97 -20.28 -21.74
N THR A 544 22.75 -21.15 -22.39
CA THR A 544 22.21 -22.23 -23.23
C THR A 544 22.39 -23.64 -22.65
N ASP A 545 23.23 -23.82 -21.63
CA ASP A 545 23.53 -25.13 -21.02
C ASP A 545 22.62 -25.48 -19.82
N VAL A 546 21.56 -24.69 -19.60
CA VAL A 546 20.54 -24.91 -18.57
C VAL A 546 19.18 -24.89 -19.24
N ALA A 547 18.52 -26.04 -19.32
CA ALA A 547 17.18 -26.15 -19.87
C ALA A 547 16.15 -25.39 -19.00
N THR A 548 15.15 -24.78 -19.62
CA THR A 548 14.13 -23.93 -18.95
C THR A 548 13.17 -24.73 -18.05
N ASP A 549 13.03 -26.03 -18.28
CA ASP A 549 12.23 -26.96 -17.49
C ASP A 549 13.02 -27.55 -16.28
N ARG A 550 14.29 -27.20 -16.15
CA ARG A 550 15.14 -27.69 -15.07
C ARG A 550 14.83 -26.94 -13.78
N TRP A 551 14.75 -27.68 -12.67
CA TRP A 551 14.50 -27.12 -11.32
C TRP A 551 15.41 -25.93 -10.95
N SER A 552 16.64 -25.89 -11.47
CA SER A 552 17.63 -24.87 -11.14
C SER A 552 17.50 -23.61 -12.00
N TYR A 553 16.78 -23.68 -13.12
CA TYR A 553 16.65 -22.58 -14.08
C TYR A 553 16.13 -21.28 -13.44
N PRO A 554 15.00 -21.27 -12.69
CA PRO A 554 14.47 -20.01 -12.13
C PRO A 554 15.49 -19.33 -11.21
N TYR A 555 16.21 -20.10 -10.39
CA TYR A 555 17.21 -19.56 -9.49
C TYR A 555 18.47 -19.04 -10.21
N ILE A 556 18.90 -19.72 -11.27
CA ILE A 556 20.03 -19.29 -12.10
C ILE A 556 19.68 -18.00 -12.86
N ASN A 557 18.47 -17.96 -13.42
CA ASN A 557 17.92 -16.79 -14.11
C ASN A 557 17.90 -15.58 -13.17
N ASP A 558 17.38 -15.78 -11.97
CA ASP A 558 17.28 -14.76 -10.94
C ASP A 558 18.64 -14.15 -10.56
N VAL A 559 19.60 -14.98 -10.11
CA VAL A 559 20.94 -14.49 -9.72
C VAL A 559 21.74 -13.90 -10.90
N TYR A 560 21.42 -14.29 -12.13
CA TYR A 560 22.01 -13.70 -13.34
C TYR A 560 21.52 -12.27 -13.56
N HIS A 561 20.19 -12.04 -13.56
CA HIS A 561 19.62 -10.71 -13.80
C HIS A 561 19.89 -9.73 -12.66
N ARG A 562 20.04 -10.21 -11.43
CA ARG A 562 20.52 -9.39 -10.30
C ARG A 562 22.03 -9.14 -10.31
N ASN A 563 22.75 -9.63 -11.33
CA ASN A 563 24.20 -9.48 -11.45
C ASN A 563 25.00 -10.10 -10.27
N ILE A 564 24.38 -11.02 -9.51
CA ILE A 564 24.99 -11.67 -8.34
C ILE A 564 25.90 -12.81 -8.80
N PHE A 565 25.40 -13.68 -9.69
CA PHE A 565 26.13 -14.88 -10.11
C PHE A 565 26.08 -15.12 -11.61
N LYS A 566 27.16 -14.72 -12.29
CA LYS A 566 27.31 -14.85 -13.75
C LYS A 566 27.74 -16.24 -14.19
N GLY A 567 27.55 -16.53 -15.48
CA GLY A 567 28.05 -17.74 -16.14
C GLY A 567 29.59 -17.84 -16.16
N THR A 568 30.09 -19.02 -16.50
CA THR A 568 31.52 -19.26 -16.79
C THR A 568 31.97 -18.68 -18.12
N SER A 569 31.02 -18.40 -19.01
CA SER A 569 31.15 -17.59 -20.22
C SER A 569 29.86 -16.78 -20.40
N GLU A 570 29.75 -16.01 -21.47
CA GLU A 570 28.52 -15.27 -21.81
C GLU A 570 27.32 -16.20 -22.06
N THR A 571 27.54 -17.43 -22.51
CA THR A 571 26.48 -18.37 -22.91
C THR A 571 26.43 -19.66 -22.11
N THR A 572 27.33 -19.85 -21.14
CA THR A 572 27.47 -21.10 -20.38
C THR A 572 27.53 -20.83 -18.90
N PHE A 573 26.62 -21.43 -18.13
CA PHE A 573 26.59 -21.34 -16.68
C PHE A 573 27.39 -22.43 -15.97
N SER A 574 27.57 -23.61 -16.57
CA SER A 574 28.23 -24.79 -15.97
C SER A 574 27.56 -25.28 -14.67
N PRO A 575 26.28 -25.68 -14.68
CA PRO A 575 25.48 -25.89 -13.46
C PRO A 575 26.07 -26.92 -12.48
N LYS A 576 26.69 -28.00 -13.00
CA LYS A 576 27.26 -29.09 -12.20
C LYS A 576 28.68 -28.83 -11.67
N ARG A 577 29.33 -27.74 -12.09
CA ARG A 577 30.70 -27.45 -11.65
C ARG A 577 30.70 -27.05 -10.18
N GLU A 578 31.70 -27.52 -9.44
CA GLU A 578 31.93 -27.15 -8.04
C GLU A 578 32.57 -25.76 -7.92
N LEU A 579 32.11 -24.97 -6.94
CA LEU A 579 32.65 -23.64 -6.65
C LEU A 579 33.98 -23.70 -5.87
N THR A 580 34.81 -22.70 -6.14
CA THR A 580 35.98 -22.37 -5.33
C THR A 580 35.64 -21.34 -4.25
N ARG A 581 36.49 -21.21 -3.23
CA ARG A 581 36.31 -20.24 -2.13
C ARG A 581 36.28 -18.79 -2.61
N TRP A 582 37.10 -18.41 -3.60
CA TRP A 582 37.06 -17.05 -4.15
C TRP A 582 35.74 -16.77 -4.88
N GLU A 583 35.17 -17.76 -5.59
CA GLU A 583 33.87 -17.58 -6.26
C GLU A 583 32.75 -17.38 -5.25
N ALA A 584 32.77 -18.11 -4.13
CA ALA A 584 31.82 -17.89 -3.04
C ALA A 584 31.94 -16.49 -2.42
N ALA A 585 33.17 -15.99 -2.22
CA ALA A 585 33.41 -14.63 -1.75
C ALA A 585 32.87 -13.58 -2.72
N THR A 586 33.12 -13.73 -4.02
CA THR A 586 32.57 -12.87 -5.08
C THR A 586 31.03 -12.82 -5.03
N ILE A 587 30.37 -13.97 -4.88
CA ILE A 587 28.91 -14.06 -4.81
C ILE A 587 28.38 -13.29 -3.59
N ILE A 588 28.97 -13.48 -2.41
CA ILE A 588 28.56 -12.76 -1.19
C ILE A 588 28.81 -11.25 -1.32
N SER A 589 29.96 -10.85 -1.88
CA SER A 589 30.28 -9.44 -2.12
C SER A 589 29.22 -8.75 -2.97
N ARG A 590 28.73 -9.43 -4.02
CA ARG A 590 27.73 -8.89 -4.94
C ARG A 590 26.32 -8.95 -4.40
N LEU A 591 25.97 -10.04 -3.72
CA LEU A 591 24.70 -10.19 -3.00
C LEU A 591 24.52 -9.04 -2.00
N MET A 592 25.59 -8.69 -1.29
CA MET A 592 25.59 -7.59 -0.32
C MET A 592 25.89 -6.22 -0.92
N LYS A 593 26.05 -6.14 -2.25
CA LYS A 593 26.37 -4.91 -3.00
C LYS A 593 27.53 -4.11 -2.37
N LEU A 594 28.54 -4.82 -1.87
CA LEU A 594 29.70 -4.19 -1.24
C LEU A 594 30.48 -3.38 -2.28
N ASP A 595 31.11 -2.29 -1.84
CA ASP A 595 32.03 -1.49 -2.63
C ASP A 595 33.47 -2.00 -2.41
N PRO A 596 34.02 -2.83 -3.32
CA PRO A 596 35.30 -3.50 -3.08
C PRO A 596 36.48 -2.53 -3.13
N GLU A 597 36.29 -1.33 -3.71
CA GLU A 597 37.33 -0.30 -3.79
C GLU A 597 37.62 0.37 -2.44
N LYS A 598 36.66 0.31 -1.51
CA LYS A 598 36.79 0.92 -0.17
C LYS A 598 37.28 -0.06 0.90
N ALA A 599 37.36 -1.35 0.58
CA ALA A 599 37.72 -2.36 1.55
C ALA A 599 39.21 -2.29 1.93
N SER A 600 39.50 -2.40 3.22
CA SER A 600 40.86 -2.59 3.71
C SER A 600 41.42 -3.94 3.28
N ALA A 601 42.73 -4.01 3.02
CA ALA A 601 43.37 -5.27 2.65
C ALA A 601 43.23 -6.32 3.76
N SER A 602 42.87 -7.54 3.39
CA SER A 602 42.88 -8.70 4.29
C SER A 602 44.32 -9.14 4.59
N PRO A 603 44.57 -9.90 5.67
CA PRO A 603 45.89 -10.45 5.98
C PRO A 603 46.30 -11.63 5.06
N PHE A 604 45.48 -11.97 4.05
CA PHE A 604 45.69 -13.15 3.22
C PHE A 604 46.80 -12.92 2.19
N THR A 605 47.88 -13.68 2.31
CA THR A 605 49.04 -13.55 1.42
C THR A 605 48.88 -14.34 0.11
N ASP A 606 47.97 -15.30 0.08
CA ASP A 606 47.78 -16.26 -1.01
C ASP A 606 46.71 -15.86 -2.04
N ILE A 607 46.18 -14.64 -1.95
CA ILE A 607 45.25 -14.07 -2.94
C ILE A 607 45.95 -13.19 -3.98
N SER A 608 47.24 -12.88 -3.80
CA SER A 608 47.99 -11.93 -4.64
C SER A 608 48.11 -12.36 -6.11
N ASP A 609 47.93 -13.65 -6.39
CA ASP A 609 48.01 -14.24 -7.74
C ASP A 609 46.65 -14.25 -8.48
N LEU A 610 45.59 -13.73 -7.85
CA LEU A 610 44.27 -13.56 -8.48
C LEU A 610 44.20 -12.23 -9.25
N PRO A 611 43.31 -12.10 -10.24
CA PRO A 611 42.91 -10.79 -10.75
C PRO A 611 42.55 -9.81 -9.63
N LEU A 612 43.00 -8.56 -9.76
CA LEU A 612 42.87 -7.53 -8.72
C LEU A 612 41.43 -7.38 -8.20
N GLU A 613 40.44 -7.40 -9.10
CA GLU A 613 39.02 -7.33 -8.74
C GLU A 613 38.58 -8.43 -7.77
N ARG A 614 39.08 -9.65 -7.97
CA ARG A 614 38.76 -10.79 -7.06
C ARG A 614 39.44 -10.62 -5.72
N GLN A 615 40.64 -10.04 -5.69
CA GLN A 615 41.31 -9.72 -4.43
C GLN A 615 40.51 -8.70 -3.62
N LYS A 616 40.02 -7.66 -4.28
CA LYS A 616 39.18 -6.63 -3.67
C LYS A 616 37.85 -7.19 -3.14
N GLU A 617 37.17 -8.04 -3.92
CA GLU A 617 35.94 -8.71 -3.47
C GLU A 617 36.19 -9.58 -2.22
N ILE A 618 37.29 -10.34 -2.17
CA ILE A 618 37.68 -11.14 -0.98
C ILE A 618 37.96 -10.22 0.22
N ASN A 619 38.69 -9.12 0.01
CA ASN A 619 38.98 -8.15 1.05
C ASN A 619 37.70 -7.52 1.62
N ALA A 620 36.74 -7.17 0.76
CA ALA A 620 35.46 -6.59 1.17
C ALA A 620 34.66 -7.53 2.06
N VAL A 621 34.46 -8.78 1.63
CA VAL A 621 33.71 -9.74 2.46
C VAL A 621 34.43 -10.12 3.75
N PHE A 622 35.76 -10.04 3.77
CA PHE A 622 36.54 -10.24 4.99
C PHE A 622 36.39 -9.06 5.96
N ALA A 623 36.47 -7.82 5.46
CA ALA A 623 36.33 -6.60 6.25
C ALA A 623 34.96 -6.52 6.96
N GLU A 624 33.90 -6.99 6.29
CA GLU A 624 32.56 -7.07 6.87
C GLU A 624 32.37 -8.24 7.86
N GLY A 625 33.30 -9.20 7.88
CA GLY A 625 33.24 -10.39 8.72
C GLY A 625 32.44 -11.57 8.13
N TYR A 626 32.04 -11.50 6.86
CA TYR A 626 31.28 -12.58 6.20
C TYR A 626 32.12 -13.82 5.92
N VAL A 627 33.45 -13.67 5.80
CA VAL A 627 34.37 -14.79 5.58
C VAL A 627 35.55 -14.76 6.54
N THR A 628 36.10 -15.94 6.81
CA THR A 628 37.35 -16.12 7.57
C THR A 628 38.38 -16.89 6.74
N GLY A 629 39.66 -16.69 7.07
CA GLY A 629 40.77 -17.45 6.51
C GLY A 629 40.77 -18.90 6.99
N LYS A 630 41.48 -19.77 6.26
CA LYS A 630 41.82 -21.13 6.72
C LYS A 630 42.87 -21.09 7.82
N THR A 631 43.76 -20.09 7.76
CA THR A 631 44.66 -19.70 8.84
C THR A 631 44.58 -18.18 9.00
N ALA A 632 45.36 -17.62 9.93
CA ALA A 632 45.44 -16.17 10.13
C ALA A 632 45.91 -15.39 8.88
N THR A 633 46.66 -16.04 7.97
CA THR A 633 47.27 -15.38 6.80
C THR A 633 46.97 -16.08 5.48
N THR A 634 46.13 -17.11 5.46
CA THR A 634 45.79 -17.84 4.22
C THR A 634 44.28 -18.00 4.03
N PHE A 635 43.83 -17.73 2.81
CA PHE A 635 42.43 -17.86 2.41
C PHE A 635 42.14 -19.16 1.64
N ASN A 636 43.12 -19.73 0.95
CA ASN A 636 43.03 -20.83 -0.02
C ASN A 636 41.99 -20.55 -1.14
N PRO A 637 42.18 -19.53 -1.99
CA PRO A 637 41.14 -19.08 -2.90
C PRO A 637 40.64 -20.16 -3.88
N ARG A 638 41.53 -21.02 -4.38
CA ARG A 638 41.22 -22.04 -5.40
C ARG A 638 40.68 -23.36 -4.82
N GLU A 639 40.66 -23.50 -3.49
CA GLU A 639 40.10 -24.70 -2.83
C GLU A 639 38.58 -24.76 -3.07
N LYS A 640 38.04 -25.97 -3.27
CA LYS A 640 36.59 -26.17 -3.39
C LYS A 640 35.89 -25.87 -2.08
N ILE A 641 34.71 -25.25 -2.14
CA ILE A 641 33.94 -24.90 -0.96
C ILE A 641 32.86 -25.95 -0.68
N SER A 642 32.82 -26.45 0.56
CA SER A 642 31.81 -27.39 1.02
C SER A 642 30.48 -26.68 1.28
N ARG A 643 29.39 -27.44 1.26
CA ARG A 643 28.04 -26.94 1.60
C ARG A 643 28.00 -26.33 3.00
N ALA A 644 28.66 -26.95 3.97
CA ALA A 644 28.75 -26.41 5.33
C ALA A 644 29.47 -25.06 5.40
N HIS A 645 30.61 -24.91 4.71
CA HIS A 645 31.33 -23.64 4.71
C HIS A 645 30.55 -22.54 3.98
N PHE A 646 29.82 -22.88 2.92
CA PHE A 646 28.96 -21.89 2.27
C PHE A 646 27.79 -21.48 3.18
N ALA A 647 27.17 -22.42 3.90
CA ALA A 647 26.14 -22.13 4.89
C ALA A 647 26.63 -21.18 5.99
N LEU A 648 27.85 -21.38 6.51
CA LEU A 648 28.47 -20.47 7.47
C LEU A 648 28.63 -19.04 6.92
N MET A 649 29.05 -18.90 5.66
CA MET A 649 29.17 -17.58 5.03
C MET A 649 27.82 -16.87 4.94
N VAL A 650 26.78 -17.60 4.53
CA VAL A 650 25.41 -17.07 4.43
C VAL A 650 24.83 -16.73 5.82
N SER A 651 25.08 -17.57 6.83
CA SER A 651 24.65 -17.33 8.21
C SER A 651 25.25 -16.05 8.78
N ARG A 652 26.54 -15.80 8.56
CA ARG A 652 27.20 -14.57 9.02
C ARG A 652 26.62 -13.32 8.37
N VAL A 653 26.23 -13.42 7.10
CA VAL A 653 25.50 -12.33 6.42
C VAL A 653 24.16 -12.10 7.12
N TYR A 654 23.40 -13.17 7.37
CA TYR A 654 22.11 -13.08 8.04
C TYR A 654 22.23 -12.41 9.41
N GLU A 655 23.16 -12.85 10.25
CA GLU A 655 23.32 -12.34 11.62
C GLU A 655 23.75 -10.87 11.64
N LYS A 656 24.56 -10.45 10.67
CA LYS A 656 24.97 -9.05 10.52
C LYS A 656 23.77 -8.14 10.20
N VAL A 657 22.85 -8.62 9.38
CA VAL A 657 21.68 -7.85 8.92
C VAL A 657 20.54 -7.93 9.95
N ASN A 658 20.24 -9.11 10.44
CA ASN A 658 19.02 -9.39 11.21
C ASN A 658 19.26 -9.54 12.72
N GLY A 659 20.52 -9.56 13.16
CA GLY A 659 20.91 -9.83 14.55
C GLY A 659 21.19 -11.31 14.80
N ASP A 660 21.68 -11.61 16.00
CA ASP A 660 22.12 -12.96 16.38
C ASP A 660 21.00 -13.99 16.24
N TYR A 661 21.26 -15.07 15.50
CA TYR A 661 20.35 -16.20 15.37
C TYR A 661 20.49 -17.14 16.56
N LYS A 662 19.37 -17.52 17.18
CA LYS A 662 19.33 -18.48 18.27
C LYS A 662 18.60 -19.74 17.83
N VAL A 663 19.27 -20.87 17.98
CA VAL A 663 18.68 -22.17 17.66
C VAL A 663 17.97 -22.75 18.88
N ASP A 664 16.65 -22.90 18.79
CA ASP A 664 15.87 -23.62 19.80
C ASP A 664 15.91 -25.13 19.55
N LYS A 665 15.85 -25.53 18.28
CA LYS A 665 15.88 -26.92 17.85
C LYS A 665 16.66 -27.08 16.55
N TYR A 666 17.70 -27.92 16.59
CA TYR A 666 18.49 -28.23 15.41
C TYR A 666 17.67 -28.92 14.31
N ALA A 667 18.00 -28.62 13.04
CA ALA A 667 17.36 -29.19 11.87
C ALA A 667 17.38 -30.74 11.86
N PRO A 668 16.38 -31.42 11.28
CA PRO A 668 16.24 -32.87 11.38
C PRO A 668 17.14 -33.65 10.38
N TYR A 669 18.36 -33.21 10.10
CA TYR A 669 19.29 -33.95 9.23
C TYR A 669 20.12 -34.99 10.01
N SER A 670 20.32 -36.15 9.39
CA SER A 670 20.98 -37.29 10.05
C SER A 670 22.52 -37.25 10.02
N ASP A 671 23.14 -36.38 9.21
CA ASP A 671 24.54 -36.51 8.79
C ASP A 671 25.47 -35.34 9.18
N TYR A 672 25.00 -34.42 10.02
CA TYR A 672 25.76 -33.23 10.42
C TYR A 672 26.08 -33.15 11.92
N GLY A 673 25.68 -34.16 12.70
CA GLY A 673 25.89 -34.20 14.16
C GLY A 673 27.35 -34.20 14.61
N GLN A 674 28.30 -34.53 13.73
CA GLN A 674 29.75 -34.51 13.99
C GLN A 674 30.38 -33.12 13.81
N HIS A 675 29.62 -32.12 13.34
CA HIS A 675 30.11 -30.75 13.14
C HIS A 675 29.97 -29.89 14.41
N ASN A 676 30.75 -28.82 14.49
CA ASN A 676 30.72 -27.87 15.62
C ASN A 676 29.37 -27.11 15.71
N ALA A 677 29.12 -26.45 16.83
CA ALA A 677 27.88 -25.72 17.09
C ALA A 677 27.56 -24.69 16.00
N GLU A 678 28.51 -23.82 15.67
CA GLU A 678 28.39 -22.77 14.64
C GLU A 678 27.93 -23.34 13.28
N THR A 679 28.50 -24.47 12.84
CA THR A 679 28.10 -25.10 11.56
C THR A 679 26.68 -25.65 11.64
N LYS A 680 26.30 -26.27 12.78
CA LYS A 680 24.96 -26.82 12.97
C LYS A 680 23.91 -25.71 13.03
N GLU A 681 24.22 -24.60 13.68
CA GLU A 681 23.39 -23.38 13.73
C GLU A 681 23.19 -22.81 12.34
N ALA A 682 24.27 -22.59 11.57
CA ALA A 682 24.17 -22.09 10.20
C ALA A 682 23.32 -23.01 9.29
N ILE A 683 23.51 -24.33 9.39
CA ILE A 683 22.68 -25.29 8.63
C ILE A 683 21.21 -25.23 9.07
N THR A 684 20.95 -25.03 10.36
CA THR A 684 19.59 -24.96 10.91
C THR A 684 18.90 -23.68 10.50
N LEU A 685 19.57 -22.53 10.57
CA LEU A 685 19.07 -21.26 10.06
C LEU A 685 18.63 -21.38 8.59
N LEU A 686 19.50 -21.92 7.72
CA LEU A 686 19.16 -22.09 6.31
C LEU A 686 17.99 -23.07 6.10
N HIS A 687 17.80 -24.03 7.00
CA HIS A 687 16.66 -24.95 6.96
C HIS A 687 15.37 -24.26 7.37
N GLU A 688 15.38 -23.50 8.47
CA GLU A 688 14.23 -22.75 8.99
C GLU A 688 13.78 -21.65 8.03
N LEU A 689 14.73 -21.00 7.33
CA LEU A 689 14.42 -20.06 6.25
C LEU A 689 13.94 -20.76 4.95
N GLY A 690 13.87 -22.09 4.91
CA GLY A 690 13.44 -22.86 3.74
C GLY A 690 14.42 -22.86 2.55
N ILE A 691 15.64 -22.34 2.74
CA ILE A 691 16.68 -22.20 1.71
C ILE A 691 17.24 -23.58 1.35
N VAL A 692 17.36 -24.47 2.34
CA VAL A 692 17.87 -25.84 2.16
C VAL A 692 16.87 -26.87 2.70
N GLN A 693 16.64 -27.91 1.89
CA GLN A 693 15.76 -29.04 2.24
C GLN A 693 16.54 -30.35 2.45
N GLY A 694 17.81 -30.39 2.05
CA GLY A 694 18.63 -31.60 2.08
C GLY A 694 18.24 -32.65 1.02
N TYR A 695 18.79 -33.85 1.16
CA TYR A 695 18.59 -35.01 0.30
C TYR A 695 18.20 -36.20 1.16
N ASN A 696 16.92 -36.60 1.15
CA ASN A 696 16.42 -37.74 1.92
C ASN A 696 16.82 -37.68 3.41
N GLY A 697 16.59 -36.54 4.07
CA GLY A 697 16.94 -36.34 5.48
C GLY A 697 18.44 -36.14 5.76
N LYS A 698 19.23 -35.73 4.76
CA LYS A 698 20.67 -35.43 4.88
C LYS A 698 21.03 -34.07 4.30
N PHE A 699 21.89 -33.30 4.96
CA PHE A 699 22.39 -32.04 4.43
C PHE A 699 23.62 -32.21 3.50
N MET A 700 24.39 -33.27 3.71
CA MET A 700 25.70 -33.55 3.09
C MET A 700 26.74 -32.44 3.34
N PRO A 701 27.11 -32.14 4.61
CA PRO A 701 27.96 -31.00 4.97
C PRO A 701 29.30 -30.94 4.23
N SER A 702 29.94 -32.09 4.02
CA SER A 702 31.27 -32.22 3.42
C SER A 702 31.27 -32.25 1.88
N LYS A 703 30.10 -32.39 1.25
CA LYS A 703 29.98 -32.36 -0.22
C LYS A 703 30.28 -30.93 -0.71
N PHE A 704 31.02 -30.80 -1.80
CA PHE A 704 31.25 -29.50 -2.44
C PHE A 704 29.96 -28.99 -3.09
N THR A 705 29.69 -27.69 -2.92
CA THR A 705 28.50 -27.08 -3.53
C THR A 705 28.70 -26.86 -5.03
N THR A 706 27.69 -27.21 -5.80
CA THR A 706 27.65 -26.96 -7.25
C THR A 706 27.11 -25.56 -7.54
N ARG A 707 27.34 -25.07 -8.76
CA ARG A 707 26.86 -23.74 -9.18
C ARG A 707 25.34 -23.62 -9.16
N GLU A 708 24.62 -24.66 -9.56
CA GLU A 708 23.15 -24.66 -9.49
C GLU A 708 22.60 -24.72 -8.06
N GLU A 709 23.26 -25.48 -7.17
CA GLU A 709 22.89 -25.51 -5.75
C GLU A 709 23.13 -24.14 -5.10
N THR A 710 24.26 -23.51 -5.39
CA THR A 710 24.58 -22.17 -4.89
C THR A 710 23.65 -21.10 -5.46
N ALA A 711 23.29 -21.16 -6.74
CA ALA A 711 22.32 -20.22 -7.32
C ALA A 711 20.98 -20.28 -6.58
N LYS A 712 20.46 -21.49 -6.29
CA LYS A 712 19.25 -21.67 -5.47
C LYS A 712 19.42 -21.09 -4.07
N MET A 713 20.49 -21.42 -3.37
CA MET A 713 20.70 -20.93 -2.00
C MET A 713 20.77 -19.40 -1.95
N VAL A 714 21.45 -18.78 -2.91
CA VAL A 714 21.62 -17.32 -2.97
C VAL A 714 20.33 -16.61 -3.37
N SER A 715 19.62 -17.14 -4.39
CA SER A 715 18.34 -16.61 -4.84
C SER A 715 17.31 -16.59 -3.72
N LEU A 716 17.17 -17.70 -2.99
CA LEU A 716 16.24 -17.81 -1.86
C LEU A 716 16.70 -17.03 -0.62
N PHE A 717 18.00 -16.83 -0.44
CA PHE A 717 18.51 -16.08 0.70
C PHE A 717 18.44 -14.55 0.52
N ALA A 718 18.47 -14.08 -0.72
CA ALA A 718 18.52 -12.65 -1.02
C ALA A 718 17.43 -11.78 -0.36
N PRO A 719 16.18 -12.25 -0.17
CA PRO A 719 15.18 -11.49 0.59
C PRO A 719 15.58 -11.19 2.04
N HIS A 720 16.51 -11.96 2.64
CA HIS A 720 16.96 -11.81 4.03
C HIS A 720 18.20 -10.91 4.18
N THR A 721 18.63 -10.19 3.13
CA THR A 721 19.83 -9.33 3.17
C THR A 721 19.53 -7.85 3.39
N THR A 722 18.27 -7.48 3.56
CA THR A 722 17.82 -6.10 3.83
C THR A 722 16.81 -6.11 4.98
N LYS A 723 16.88 -5.12 5.87
CA LYS A 723 15.88 -4.90 6.92
C LYS A 723 14.59 -4.32 6.39
#